data_AF-A0A6N8F3F4-F1
#
_entry.id   AF-A0A6N8F3F4-F1
#
_cell.length_a   1.000
_cell.length_b   1.000
_cell.length_c   1.000
_cell.angle_alpha   90.00
_cell.angle_beta   90.00
_cell.angle_gamma   90.00
#
_symmetry.space_group_name_H-M   'P 1'
#
loop_
_entity.id
_entity.type
_entity.pdbx_description
1 polymer ?
#
loop_
_entity_poly.entity_id
_entity_poly.type
_entity_poly.pdbx_seq_one_letter_code
_entity_poly.pdbx_strand_id
1 'polypeptide(L)'
;MSQVPDNQGLMMYWAFDEGTGAKALESVSQTRDDIQYVFKQAEFTEPRDPQWRQGVLGSGLLFDGYSTYVAHSLNEDDSDGEPAYLSALSIGVWVAPRSYEWGEGGKLAAIVNRYNGESKQGYLLGMFRHGSWSFQLGLESGEWKELWSPDGYELPKNEWSYVSAVFDGNQGEMKLYLNGSEIASAPVPCGSRLAEAVDMDLLIGKNNHSSRLARAFSLHMFSGIIDELKIYNRVLSAEEVAAAYREVLDTTHGGVHPSLKYDEIKLDRTPLLADRHRPQYHVSPPAHWMNEPHAPIYFEGKYHLFYQHNPLGPFFHQIHWGHWVSEDLVHWRDLPVALAPEKDGLAPDGIWSGSAAYDADGLPVLFFTAGNDSASPNQSVALARSTYSRDGDSELVRWVKHPEPLIVQKKGMGAFGDFRDPFVWKDDDGWYALVGSGIEGEGGAALAFASKDMLNWTYKGPFYQADLQKFPYLGPIWELPVFLPLGADKQGVNKHLLLVSPVGKGADVEVFYWIGQLDKENLTFVPDQEEPQLIDVGDFHFTGPSGMVDLKTGRRIIFTIAQGDRTPELEYQSGWAHNGGLPLSVYLREDGRLGIEPIQELQSLRGEKRLSLRDKSLAEANARLREVQGDMLEIRLEIEPGSARKFGIKVRRTPDGVEETLLYYDANQSMLLVDRTKTTQHPGESCGGVQGGKLELPGENLKLHLYLDRSMVEAYANGLKSLTTRVYPSRKDAMGLEVWGDDKLTVTSLEVWDMKPIWQEGSA
;
A
#
# COMPACT_ATOMS: atom_id res chain seq x y z
N MET A 1 11.16 29.83 -40.23
CA MET A 1 11.77 28.50 -40.21
C MET A 1 12.22 28.28 -38.77
N SER A 2 11.41 27.63 -37.93
CA SER A 2 11.80 27.32 -36.56
C SER A 2 12.82 26.19 -36.64
N GLN A 3 14.08 26.49 -36.30
CA GLN A 3 15.10 25.47 -36.20
C GLN A 3 14.84 24.73 -34.89
N VAL A 4 14.45 23.45 -35.00
CA VAL A 4 14.67 22.47 -33.94
C VAL A 4 16.11 22.65 -33.45
N PRO A 5 16.40 22.60 -32.13
CA PRO A 5 17.76 22.72 -31.65
C PRO A 5 18.66 21.77 -32.45
N ASP A 6 19.68 22.31 -33.09
CA ASP A 6 20.67 21.46 -33.74
C ASP A 6 21.45 20.66 -32.68
N ASN A 7 22.12 19.61 -33.11
CA ASN A 7 22.98 18.83 -32.20
C ASN A 7 24.26 19.62 -31.79
N GLN A 8 24.36 20.92 -32.11
CA GLN A 8 25.48 21.73 -31.68
C GLN A 8 25.43 21.88 -30.16
N GLY A 9 26.51 21.54 -29.46
CA GLY A 9 26.58 21.64 -28.01
C GLY A 9 25.74 20.61 -27.24
N LEU A 10 25.13 19.63 -27.92
CA LEU A 10 24.51 18.49 -27.25
C LEU A 10 25.61 17.64 -26.58
N MET A 11 25.56 17.52 -25.26
CA MET A 11 26.51 16.75 -24.46
C MET A 11 26.07 15.32 -24.28
N MET A 12 24.79 15.12 -23.96
CA MET A 12 24.24 13.81 -23.62
C MET A 12 22.80 13.71 -24.09
N TYR A 13 22.40 12.51 -24.54
CA TYR A 13 21.04 12.23 -24.98
C TYR A 13 20.63 10.79 -24.69
N TRP A 14 19.61 10.61 -23.84
CA TRP A 14 18.92 9.34 -23.67
C TRP A 14 17.53 9.42 -24.32
N ALA A 15 17.37 8.70 -25.42
CA ALA A 15 16.10 8.56 -26.12
C ALA A 15 15.13 7.60 -25.44
N PHE A 16 15.64 6.65 -24.64
CA PHE A 16 14.84 5.57 -24.00
C PHE A 16 14.03 4.69 -24.97
N ASP A 17 14.44 4.66 -26.24
CA ASP A 17 13.79 3.92 -27.32
C ASP A 17 14.12 2.42 -27.38
N GLU A 18 14.89 1.87 -26.43
CA GLU A 18 15.24 0.45 -26.43
C GLU A 18 14.02 -0.46 -26.28
N GLY A 19 13.00 -0.02 -25.53
CA GLY A 19 11.74 -0.71 -25.29
C GLY A 19 11.83 -2.05 -24.54
N THR A 20 13.05 -2.57 -24.33
CA THR A 20 13.35 -3.83 -23.64
C THR A 20 14.79 -3.82 -23.09
N GLY A 21 15.12 -4.76 -22.21
CA GLY A 21 16.48 -4.93 -21.71
C GLY A 21 16.78 -4.08 -20.47
N ALA A 22 18.01 -4.22 -19.97
CA ALA A 22 18.45 -3.64 -18.70
C ALA A 22 19.54 -2.56 -18.85
N LYS A 23 19.62 -1.93 -20.02
CA LYS A 23 20.55 -0.84 -20.33
C LYS A 23 19.87 0.28 -21.10
N ALA A 24 20.30 1.51 -20.85
CA ALA A 24 19.89 2.70 -21.62
C ALA A 24 21.11 3.25 -22.39
N LEU A 25 20.90 3.67 -23.63
CA LEU A 25 21.93 4.23 -24.50
C LEU A 25 22.03 5.74 -24.30
N GLU A 26 23.22 6.19 -23.89
CA GLU A 26 23.62 7.58 -24.04
C GLU A 26 24.14 7.76 -25.47
N SER A 27 23.38 8.48 -26.29
CA SER A 27 23.51 8.53 -27.75
C SER A 27 24.70 9.35 -28.24
N VAL A 28 25.28 10.24 -27.43
CA VAL A 28 26.42 11.07 -27.84
C VAL A 28 27.73 10.30 -27.73
N SER A 29 28.01 9.72 -26.57
CA SER A 29 29.19 8.89 -26.28
C SER A 29 29.03 7.44 -26.73
N GLN A 30 27.80 7.01 -27.06
CA GLN A 30 27.43 5.62 -27.36
C GLN A 30 27.63 4.66 -26.17
N THR A 31 27.70 5.20 -24.95
CA THR A 31 27.79 4.43 -23.71
C THR A 31 26.45 3.76 -23.43
N ARG A 32 26.48 2.50 -22.97
CA ARG A 32 25.29 1.76 -22.54
C ARG A 32 25.28 1.64 -21.03
N ASP A 33 24.55 2.54 -20.39
CA ASP A 33 24.44 2.63 -18.94
C ASP A 33 23.56 1.51 -18.39
N ASP A 34 23.99 0.89 -17.30
CA ASP A 34 23.19 -0.13 -16.64
C ASP A 34 22.02 0.52 -15.90
N ILE A 35 20.81 0.05 -16.21
CA ILE A 35 19.61 0.42 -15.46
C ILE A 35 19.60 -0.39 -14.17
N GLN A 36 19.56 0.29 -13.04
CA GLN A 36 19.38 -0.33 -11.73
C GLN A 36 17.89 -0.62 -11.53
N TYR A 37 17.57 -1.80 -11.01
CA TYR A 37 16.19 -2.26 -10.77
C TYR A 37 16.24 -3.49 -9.88
N VAL A 38 15.39 -3.56 -8.86
CA VAL A 38 15.51 -4.61 -7.83
C VAL A 38 15.36 -6.03 -8.40
N PHE A 39 14.50 -6.24 -9.41
CA PHE A 39 14.23 -7.58 -9.92
C PHE A 39 15.18 -8.06 -11.01
N LYS A 40 16.23 -7.28 -11.35
CA LYS A 40 17.32 -7.80 -12.20
C LYS A 40 18.02 -9.00 -11.57
N GLN A 41 18.10 -9.00 -10.24
CA GLN A 41 18.63 -10.11 -9.44
C GLN A 41 17.61 -10.50 -8.37
N ALA A 42 16.40 -10.83 -8.82
CA ALA A 42 15.27 -11.14 -7.93
C ALA A 42 15.56 -12.35 -7.02
N GLU A 43 15.21 -12.22 -5.74
CA GLU A 43 15.39 -13.27 -4.74
C GLU A 43 14.14 -14.17 -4.57
N PHE A 44 12.94 -13.60 -4.73
CA PHE A 44 11.67 -14.27 -4.44
C PHE A 44 10.81 -14.55 -5.68
N THR A 45 11.06 -13.82 -6.76
CA THR A 45 10.39 -13.98 -8.07
C THR A 45 11.42 -14.31 -9.15
N GLU A 46 10.97 -14.50 -10.38
CA GLU A 46 11.85 -14.72 -11.52
C GLU A 46 12.57 -13.41 -11.89
N PRO A 47 13.88 -13.44 -12.20
CA PRO A 47 14.61 -12.26 -12.65
C PRO A 47 13.97 -11.62 -13.88
N ARG A 48 13.91 -10.28 -13.90
CA ARG A 48 13.29 -9.50 -14.97
C ARG A 48 14.07 -8.23 -15.26
N ASP A 49 14.00 -7.83 -16.52
CA ASP A 49 14.46 -6.52 -16.96
C ASP A 49 13.56 -5.40 -16.39
N PRO A 50 14.10 -4.18 -16.26
CA PRO A 50 13.32 -2.97 -15.98
C PRO A 50 12.14 -2.83 -16.93
N GLN A 51 11.12 -2.12 -16.45
CA GLN A 51 9.89 -1.95 -17.20
C GLN A 51 9.99 -0.78 -18.18
N TRP A 52 9.66 -1.06 -19.43
CA TRP A 52 9.51 -0.06 -20.47
C TRP A 52 8.02 0.15 -20.76
N ARG A 53 7.69 1.36 -21.23
CA ARG A 53 6.33 1.77 -21.61
C ARG A 53 6.37 2.50 -22.94
N GLN A 54 5.19 2.76 -23.50
CA GLN A 54 5.09 3.67 -24.63
C GLN A 54 5.59 5.05 -24.20
N GLY A 55 6.60 5.55 -24.90
CA GLY A 55 7.16 6.88 -24.68
C GLY A 55 6.28 7.97 -25.30
N VAL A 56 6.67 9.22 -25.08
CA VAL A 56 6.13 10.33 -25.88
C VAL A 56 6.60 10.21 -27.34
N LEU A 57 7.81 9.69 -27.54
CA LEU A 57 8.33 9.19 -28.81
C LEU A 57 8.76 7.74 -28.59
N GLY A 58 8.39 6.82 -29.49
CA GLY A 58 8.77 5.41 -29.38
C GLY A 58 8.52 4.77 -28.01
N SER A 59 9.59 4.48 -27.25
CA SER A 59 9.53 3.88 -25.92
C SER A 59 10.03 4.84 -24.82
N GLY A 60 9.59 4.60 -23.58
CA GLY A 60 10.07 5.33 -22.40
C GLY A 60 10.37 4.37 -21.26
N LEU A 61 11.26 4.79 -20.34
CA LEU A 61 11.64 4.00 -19.18
C LEU A 61 10.71 4.31 -18.00
N LEU A 62 10.14 3.26 -17.39
CA LEU A 62 9.30 3.39 -16.20
C LEU A 62 10.15 3.32 -14.94
N PHE A 63 10.03 4.36 -14.12
CA PHE A 63 10.64 4.44 -12.79
C PHE A 63 9.60 4.06 -11.73
N ASP A 64 9.94 3.08 -10.89
CA ASP A 64 9.06 2.52 -9.87
C ASP A 64 8.92 3.39 -8.61
N GLY A 65 9.74 4.43 -8.47
CA GLY A 65 9.73 5.31 -7.29
C GLY A 65 10.60 4.84 -6.13
N TYR A 66 11.35 3.74 -6.24
CA TYR A 66 12.23 3.29 -5.13
C TYR A 66 13.50 2.54 -5.53
N SER A 67 13.52 1.84 -6.67
CA SER A 67 14.63 0.97 -7.06
C SER A 67 15.16 1.23 -8.47
N THR A 68 14.33 1.81 -9.35
CA THR A 68 14.71 2.03 -10.75
C THR A 68 15.45 3.36 -10.93
N TYR A 69 16.67 3.32 -11.47
CA TYR A 69 17.43 4.52 -11.85
C TYR A 69 18.54 4.18 -12.85
N VAL A 70 19.05 5.20 -13.56
CA VAL A 70 20.24 5.09 -14.43
C VAL A 70 21.40 5.83 -13.79
N ALA A 71 22.59 5.24 -13.84
CA ALA A 71 23.83 5.89 -13.43
C ALA A 71 24.78 5.95 -14.62
N HIS A 72 25.24 7.15 -14.96
CA HIS A 72 26.21 7.40 -16.01
C HIS A 72 27.50 7.94 -15.39
N SER A 73 28.55 7.11 -15.42
CA SER A 73 29.87 7.49 -14.95
C SER A 73 30.66 8.15 -16.07
N LEU A 74 31.18 9.34 -15.81
CA LEU A 74 32.04 10.06 -16.72
C LEU A 74 33.49 9.68 -16.40
N ASN A 75 34.11 8.83 -17.21
CA ASN A 75 35.51 8.43 -17.03
C ASN A 75 36.44 9.65 -17.25
N GLU A 76 37.37 9.89 -16.31
CA GLU A 76 38.37 10.97 -16.33
C GLU A 76 39.53 10.75 -17.34
N ASP A 77 39.39 9.87 -18.33
CA ASP A 77 40.53 9.43 -19.16
C ASP A 77 41.00 10.43 -20.23
N ASP A 78 40.65 11.72 -20.15
CA ASP A 78 41.15 12.73 -21.11
C ASP A 78 41.21 14.19 -20.57
N SER A 79 41.77 14.43 -19.37
CA SER A 79 42.17 15.81 -19.02
C SER A 79 43.42 15.91 -18.13
N ASP A 80 44.59 16.06 -18.77
CA ASP A 80 45.78 16.75 -18.22
C ASP A 80 45.55 18.29 -18.08
N GLY A 81 44.32 18.75 -17.78
CA GLY A 81 43.95 20.17 -17.85
C GLY A 81 42.83 20.54 -16.88
N GLU A 82 42.83 21.82 -16.44
CA GLU A 82 41.95 22.40 -15.42
C GLU A 82 40.45 22.02 -15.49
N PRO A 83 39.71 22.09 -14.36
CA PRO A 83 38.28 21.79 -14.33
C PRO A 83 37.52 22.53 -15.44
N ALA A 84 36.77 21.79 -16.26
CA ALA A 84 35.91 22.39 -17.25
C ALA A 84 34.80 23.15 -16.51
N TYR A 85 34.77 24.48 -16.65
CA TYR A 85 33.69 25.30 -16.11
C TYR A 85 32.70 25.61 -17.22
N LEU A 86 31.44 25.24 -17.05
CA LEU A 86 30.38 25.53 -18.01
C LEU A 86 29.82 26.94 -17.75
N SER A 87 29.91 27.83 -18.74
CA SER A 87 29.23 29.14 -18.70
C SER A 87 27.77 29.06 -19.17
N ALA A 88 27.34 27.91 -19.67
CA ALA A 88 25.96 27.66 -20.08
C ALA A 88 25.59 26.18 -19.90
N LEU A 89 24.32 25.93 -19.57
CA LEU A 89 23.74 24.59 -19.46
C LEU A 89 22.27 24.67 -19.86
N SER A 90 21.80 23.75 -20.70
CA SER A 90 20.37 23.56 -20.95
C SER A 90 19.99 22.10 -20.82
N ILE A 91 18.85 21.83 -20.19
CA ILE A 91 18.28 20.49 -20.03
C ILE A 91 16.87 20.52 -20.61
N GLY A 92 16.50 19.50 -21.39
CA GLY A 92 15.14 19.28 -21.88
C GLY A 92 14.78 17.82 -21.72
N VAL A 93 13.59 17.52 -21.20
CA VAL A 93 13.15 16.15 -20.91
C VAL A 93 11.63 16.06 -20.89
N TRP A 94 11.11 14.93 -21.36
CA TRP A 94 9.70 14.59 -21.20
C TRP A 94 9.52 13.70 -19.97
N VAL A 95 8.57 14.07 -19.12
CA VAL A 95 8.25 13.31 -17.91
C VAL A 95 6.74 13.14 -17.77
N ALA A 96 6.33 12.00 -17.22
CA ALA A 96 4.97 11.77 -16.76
C ALA A 96 5.01 11.21 -15.33
N PRO A 97 4.85 12.05 -14.29
CA PRO A 97 4.83 11.60 -12.91
C PRO A 97 3.60 10.72 -12.60
N ARG A 98 3.76 9.63 -11.85
CA ARG A 98 2.65 8.83 -11.31
C ARG A 98 2.26 9.27 -9.90
N SER A 99 3.25 9.67 -9.11
CA SER A 99 3.08 10.11 -7.73
C SER A 99 4.13 11.16 -7.37
N TYR A 100 3.83 11.99 -6.38
CA TYR A 100 4.78 12.93 -5.79
C TYR A 100 5.40 12.30 -4.56
N GLU A 101 6.60 12.73 -4.20
CA GLU A 101 7.27 12.33 -2.95
C GLU A 101 7.00 13.34 -1.84
N TRP A 102 7.27 12.92 -0.59
CA TRP A 102 7.08 13.71 0.61
C TRP A 102 8.03 14.91 0.71
N GLY A 103 9.21 14.82 0.10
CA GLY A 103 10.21 15.87 0.14
C GLY A 103 11.00 15.87 1.46
N GLU A 104 11.29 14.69 2.01
CA GLU A 104 12.04 14.52 3.27
C GLU A 104 13.33 15.36 3.26
N GLY A 105 13.54 16.16 4.30
CA GLY A 105 14.70 17.05 4.39
C GLY A 105 14.77 18.14 3.30
N GLY A 106 13.64 18.46 2.64
CA GLY A 106 13.55 19.51 1.62
C GLY A 106 14.21 19.17 0.28
N LYS A 107 14.46 17.88 0.00
CA LYS A 107 15.16 17.43 -1.21
C LYS A 107 14.19 17.06 -2.34
N LEU A 108 14.62 17.28 -3.58
CA LEU A 108 13.86 16.92 -4.77
C LEU A 108 14.00 15.43 -5.09
N ALA A 109 12.89 14.81 -5.50
CA ALA A 109 12.92 13.59 -6.30
C ALA A 109 13.52 13.92 -7.67
N ALA A 110 14.72 13.44 -7.92
CA ALA A 110 15.49 13.88 -9.08
C ALA A 110 14.95 13.28 -10.38
N ILE A 111 14.75 14.13 -11.39
CA ILE A 111 14.56 13.70 -12.78
C ILE A 111 15.94 13.38 -13.36
N VAL A 112 16.86 14.35 -13.27
CA VAL A 112 18.28 14.18 -13.59
C VAL A 112 19.13 15.07 -12.71
N ASN A 113 20.27 14.57 -12.26
CA ASN A 113 21.21 15.34 -11.46
C ASN A 113 22.63 14.80 -11.51
N ARG A 114 23.57 15.72 -11.33
CA ARG A 114 24.97 15.44 -11.03
C ARG A 114 25.41 16.55 -10.10
N TYR A 115 25.25 16.35 -8.79
CA TYR A 115 25.53 17.40 -7.81
C TYR A 115 26.13 16.85 -6.51
N ASN A 116 26.99 17.67 -5.91
CA ASN A 116 27.49 17.48 -4.57
C ASN A 116 26.92 18.60 -3.69
N GLY A 117 25.94 18.25 -2.85
CA GLY A 117 25.24 19.21 -1.99
C GLY A 117 26.11 19.82 -0.88
N GLU A 118 27.14 19.10 -0.42
CA GLU A 118 28.07 19.58 0.62
C GLU A 118 29.02 20.63 0.06
N SER A 119 29.57 20.36 -1.13
CA SER A 119 30.47 21.27 -1.83
C SER A 119 29.74 22.35 -2.64
N LYS A 120 28.41 22.29 -2.72
CA LYS A 120 27.55 23.15 -3.57
C LYS A 120 28.02 23.17 -5.02
N GLN A 121 28.23 21.98 -5.58
CA GLN A 121 28.69 21.79 -6.96
C GLN A 121 27.64 21.03 -7.76
N GLY A 122 27.62 21.26 -9.06
CA GLY A 122 26.81 20.55 -10.04
C GLY A 122 25.42 21.13 -10.23
N TYR A 123 24.50 20.29 -10.70
CA TYR A 123 23.12 20.69 -10.99
C TYR A 123 22.12 19.57 -10.69
N LEU A 124 20.87 19.97 -10.48
CA LEU A 124 19.74 19.10 -10.18
C LEU A 124 18.48 19.68 -10.82
N LEU A 125 17.81 18.89 -11.66
CA LEU A 125 16.44 19.13 -12.11
C LEU A 125 15.56 18.05 -11.48
N GLY A 126 14.57 18.45 -10.69
CA GLY A 126 13.76 17.50 -9.94
C GLY A 126 12.40 18.03 -9.53
N MET A 127 11.55 17.08 -9.14
CA MET A 127 10.20 17.31 -8.67
C MET A 127 10.18 17.29 -7.13
N PHE A 128 9.24 18.01 -6.56
CA PHE A 128 8.97 18.08 -5.14
C PHE A 128 7.51 17.75 -4.87
N ARG A 129 7.06 18.03 -3.64
CA ARG A 129 5.70 17.80 -3.19
C ARG A 129 4.68 18.41 -4.14
N HIS A 130 3.58 17.70 -4.33
CA HIS A 130 2.39 18.16 -5.04
C HIS A 130 2.65 18.67 -6.47
N GLY A 131 3.68 18.15 -7.15
CA GLY A 131 4.01 18.48 -8.53
C GLY A 131 4.80 19.77 -8.72
N SER A 132 5.08 20.53 -7.65
CA SER A 132 6.08 21.60 -7.72
C SER A 132 7.45 21.04 -8.13
N TRP A 133 8.26 21.83 -8.81
CA TRP A 133 9.56 21.36 -9.32
C TRP A 133 10.58 22.50 -9.37
N SER A 134 11.86 22.14 -9.46
CA SER A 134 12.94 23.11 -9.34
C SER A 134 14.15 22.71 -10.18
N PHE A 135 14.83 23.72 -10.69
CA PHE A 135 16.19 23.62 -11.21
C PHE A 135 17.15 24.30 -10.24
N GLN A 136 18.16 23.55 -9.81
CA GLN A 136 19.14 24.00 -8.83
C GLN A 136 20.56 23.77 -9.36
N LEU A 137 21.48 24.67 -9.03
CA LEU A 137 22.88 24.55 -9.46
C LEU A 137 23.85 25.26 -8.53
N GLY A 138 25.08 24.76 -8.52
CA GLY A 138 26.24 25.33 -7.84
C GLY A 138 27.07 26.22 -8.75
N LEU A 139 27.44 27.41 -8.27
CA LEU A 139 28.33 28.34 -8.97
C LEU A 139 29.76 28.23 -8.47
N GLU A 140 30.74 28.58 -9.32
CA GLU A 140 32.16 28.64 -8.96
C GLU A 140 32.47 29.57 -7.78
N SER A 141 31.57 30.51 -7.49
CA SER A 141 31.63 31.39 -6.32
C SER A 141 31.34 30.68 -4.99
N GLY A 142 30.88 29.43 -5.02
CA GLY A 142 30.41 28.67 -3.86
C GLY A 142 28.94 28.94 -3.48
N GLU A 143 28.19 29.64 -4.34
CA GLU A 143 26.75 29.86 -4.14
C GLU A 143 25.92 28.70 -4.72
N TRP A 144 24.88 28.28 -3.99
CA TRP A 144 23.83 27.39 -4.50
C TRP A 144 22.65 28.24 -4.93
N LYS A 145 22.17 28.05 -6.17
CA LYS A 145 21.03 28.77 -6.74
C LYS A 145 19.90 27.79 -6.97
N GLU A 146 18.68 28.25 -6.70
CA GLU A 146 17.45 27.50 -6.91
C GLU A 146 16.46 28.37 -7.66
N LEU A 147 15.83 27.80 -8.68
CA LEU A 147 14.68 28.38 -9.36
C LEU A 147 13.54 27.39 -9.31
N TRP A 148 12.47 27.78 -8.63
CA TRP A 148 11.26 26.98 -8.45
C TRP A 148 10.20 27.34 -9.48
N SER A 149 9.42 26.34 -9.91
CA SER A 149 8.20 26.56 -10.70
C SER A 149 7.22 27.44 -9.92
N PRO A 150 6.59 28.45 -10.55
CA PRO A 150 5.54 29.23 -9.89
C PRO A 150 4.28 28.38 -9.62
N ASP A 151 3.44 28.85 -8.69
CA ASP A 151 2.11 28.26 -8.46
C ASP A 151 1.28 28.24 -9.75
N GLY A 152 0.60 27.13 -10.02
CA GLY A 152 -0.18 26.91 -11.25
C GLY A 152 0.60 26.26 -12.39
N TYR A 153 1.90 25.98 -12.21
CA TYR A 153 2.76 25.26 -13.15
C TYR A 153 3.31 23.95 -12.57
N GLU A 154 2.56 23.34 -11.66
CA GLU A 154 2.85 22.01 -11.12
C GLU A 154 2.77 20.93 -12.23
N LEU A 155 3.63 19.92 -12.15
CA LEU A 155 3.60 18.77 -13.05
C LEU A 155 2.41 17.87 -12.71
N PRO A 156 1.43 17.69 -13.60
CA PRO A 156 0.27 16.84 -13.34
C PRO A 156 0.64 15.36 -13.23
N LYS A 157 -0.10 14.60 -12.41
CA LYS A 157 0.01 13.12 -12.37
C LYS A 157 -0.61 12.50 -13.61
N ASN A 158 0.01 11.44 -14.11
CA ASN A 158 -0.45 10.61 -15.23
C ASN A 158 -0.63 11.39 -16.54
N GLU A 159 0.12 12.48 -16.70
CA GLU A 159 0.10 13.34 -17.89
C GLU A 159 1.53 13.67 -18.28
N TRP A 160 1.79 13.74 -19.59
CA TRP A 160 3.09 14.13 -20.10
C TRP A 160 3.35 15.62 -19.85
N SER A 161 4.60 15.98 -19.63
CA SER A 161 5.06 17.37 -19.54
C SER A 161 6.46 17.45 -20.10
N TYR A 162 6.70 18.43 -20.98
CA TYR A 162 8.04 18.76 -21.44
C TYR A 162 8.63 19.82 -20.53
N VAL A 163 9.62 19.40 -19.74
CA VAL A 163 10.29 20.22 -18.74
C VAL A 163 11.64 20.64 -19.28
N SER A 164 11.93 21.94 -19.24
CA SER A 164 13.25 22.44 -19.63
C SER A 164 13.77 23.51 -18.69
N ALA A 165 15.08 23.48 -18.46
CA ALA A 165 15.80 24.43 -17.62
C ALA A 165 17.03 24.95 -18.36
N VAL A 166 17.31 26.24 -18.23
CA VAL A 166 18.41 26.92 -18.92
C VAL A 166 19.20 27.76 -17.91
N PHE A 167 20.52 27.70 -17.97
CA PHE A 167 21.46 28.57 -17.27
C PHE A 167 22.33 29.28 -18.31
N ASP A 168 22.31 30.62 -18.28
CA ASP A 168 23.19 31.49 -19.05
C ASP A 168 24.03 32.33 -18.07
N GLY A 169 25.21 31.81 -17.74
CA GLY A 169 26.16 32.49 -16.88
C GLY A 169 26.74 33.76 -17.51
N ASN A 170 26.81 33.84 -18.85
CA ASN A 170 27.34 35.01 -19.56
C ASN A 170 26.38 36.20 -19.50
N GLN A 171 25.07 35.95 -19.63
CA GLN A 171 24.04 36.99 -19.48
C GLN A 171 23.59 37.18 -18.03
N GLY A 172 23.86 36.22 -17.15
CA GLY A 172 23.52 36.31 -15.74
C GLY A 172 22.07 35.93 -15.45
N GLU A 173 21.54 34.88 -16.11
CA GLU A 173 20.17 34.41 -15.87
C GLU A 173 20.04 32.89 -15.84
N MET A 174 19.01 32.42 -15.16
CA MET A 174 18.51 31.05 -15.25
C MET A 174 17.00 31.06 -15.49
N LYS A 175 16.48 30.11 -16.26
CA LYS A 175 15.09 30.06 -16.73
C LYS A 175 14.51 28.66 -16.65
N LEU A 176 13.19 28.60 -16.45
CA LEU A 176 12.38 27.40 -16.55
C LEU A 176 11.37 27.54 -17.68
N TYR A 177 11.17 26.44 -18.40
CA TYR A 177 10.15 26.30 -19.42
C TYR A 177 9.30 25.06 -19.17
N LEU A 178 8.00 25.19 -19.38
CA LEU A 178 7.05 24.07 -19.36
C LEU A 178 6.29 24.06 -20.69
N ASN A 179 6.29 22.92 -21.37
CA ASN A 179 5.58 22.71 -22.62
C ASN A 179 5.94 23.79 -23.67
N GLY A 180 7.24 24.11 -23.75
CA GLY A 180 7.80 25.07 -24.71
C GLY A 180 7.63 26.55 -24.34
N SER A 181 6.99 26.89 -23.22
CA SER A 181 6.77 28.27 -22.78
C SER A 181 7.61 28.61 -21.55
N GLU A 182 8.21 29.79 -21.50
CA GLU A 182 8.92 30.28 -20.31
C GLU A 182 7.92 30.51 -19.17
N ILE A 183 8.21 29.97 -17.98
CA ILE A 183 7.34 30.11 -16.80
C ILE A 183 8.02 30.86 -15.66
N ALA A 184 9.35 30.85 -15.60
CA ALA A 184 10.10 31.52 -14.55
C ALA A 184 11.51 31.89 -15.02
N SER A 185 12.05 32.96 -14.44
CA SER A 185 13.41 33.43 -14.63
C SER A 185 13.97 33.97 -13.32
N ALA A 186 15.25 33.75 -13.04
CA ALA A 186 15.95 34.37 -11.92
C ALA A 186 17.35 34.85 -12.33
N PRO A 187 17.83 35.96 -11.75
CA PRO A 187 19.17 36.46 -12.04
C PRO A 187 20.25 35.62 -11.33
N VAL A 188 21.38 35.45 -12.00
CA VAL A 188 22.66 35.00 -11.43
C VAL A 188 23.74 36.04 -11.76
N PRO A 189 24.86 36.13 -11.02
CA PRO A 189 25.89 37.10 -11.34
C PRO A 189 26.39 36.96 -12.79
N CYS A 190 26.47 38.05 -13.55
CA CYS A 190 26.98 38.02 -14.92
C CYS A 190 28.45 37.56 -14.95
N GLY A 191 28.77 36.67 -15.89
CA GLY A 191 30.05 35.98 -15.96
C GLY A 191 30.16 34.76 -15.03
N SER A 192 29.08 34.34 -14.38
CA SER A 192 29.08 33.14 -13.54
C SER A 192 29.40 31.89 -14.34
N ARG A 193 30.03 30.92 -13.69
CA ARG A 193 30.24 29.58 -14.23
C ARG A 193 29.72 28.54 -13.27
N LEU A 194 29.18 27.47 -13.82
CA LEU A 194 28.74 26.30 -13.06
C LEU A 194 29.99 25.59 -12.49
N ALA A 195 29.96 25.31 -11.19
CA ALA A 195 30.98 24.49 -10.56
C ALA A 195 30.63 23.02 -10.81
N GLU A 196 31.48 22.28 -11.53
CA GLU A 196 31.19 20.87 -11.80
C GLU A 196 31.36 19.99 -10.54
N ALA A 197 30.49 18.99 -10.40
CA ALA A 197 30.60 17.94 -9.38
C ALA A 197 31.33 16.73 -10.00
N VAL A 198 32.64 16.87 -10.18
CA VAL A 198 33.47 15.90 -10.93
C VAL A 198 33.49 14.51 -10.29
N ASP A 199 33.37 14.44 -8.97
CA ASP A 199 33.36 13.24 -8.13
C ASP A 199 32.00 12.52 -8.08
N MET A 200 30.99 13.06 -8.76
CA MET A 200 29.64 12.52 -8.75
C MET A 200 29.27 11.92 -10.11
N ASP A 201 28.65 10.74 -10.08
CA ASP A 201 27.94 10.18 -11.23
C ASP A 201 26.73 11.05 -11.57
N LEU A 202 26.40 11.12 -12.87
CA LEU A 202 25.10 11.61 -13.31
C LEU A 202 24.06 10.53 -13.07
N LEU A 203 23.02 10.87 -12.33
CA LEU A 203 21.90 9.99 -12.03
C LEU A 203 20.63 10.49 -12.71
N ILE A 204 19.86 9.55 -13.27
CA ILE A 204 18.51 9.79 -13.81
C ILE A 204 17.53 9.03 -12.93
N GLY A 205 16.52 9.71 -12.39
CA GLY A 205 15.48 9.14 -11.53
C GLY A 205 15.86 8.93 -10.06
N LYS A 206 17.06 9.32 -9.63
CA LYS A 206 17.53 9.16 -8.24
C LYS A 206 18.42 10.32 -7.80
N ASN A 207 18.13 10.89 -6.62
CA ASN A 207 18.94 11.95 -6.04
C ASN A 207 20.32 11.42 -5.55
N ASN A 208 21.41 12.14 -5.88
CA ASN A 208 22.78 11.80 -5.45
C ASN A 208 22.94 11.74 -3.92
N HIS A 209 22.15 12.52 -3.19
CA HIS A 209 22.15 12.63 -1.73
C HIS A 209 20.81 12.13 -1.13
N SER A 210 20.29 11.03 -1.67
CA SER A 210 19.08 10.35 -1.19
C SER A 210 19.09 10.15 0.33
N SER A 211 18.01 10.50 1.02
CA SER A 211 17.83 10.16 2.44
C SER A 211 17.53 8.67 2.60
N ARG A 212 17.93 8.08 3.73
CA ARG A 212 17.76 6.64 4.01
C ARG A 212 16.59 6.40 4.96
N LEU A 213 15.61 5.63 4.53
CA LEU A 213 14.52 5.16 5.37
C LEU A 213 14.73 3.68 5.73
N ALA A 214 14.60 3.37 7.02
CA ALA A 214 14.75 2.02 7.58
C ALA A 214 16.04 1.29 7.13
N ARG A 215 17.10 2.05 6.80
CA ARG A 215 18.39 1.59 6.26
C ARG A 215 18.35 0.88 4.89
N ALA A 216 17.18 0.42 4.43
CA ALA A 216 17.01 -0.27 3.16
C ALA A 216 16.63 0.66 1.99
N PHE A 217 15.81 1.69 2.24
CA PHE A 217 15.18 2.47 1.18
C PHE A 217 15.90 3.78 0.90
N SER A 218 16.05 4.12 -0.39
CA SER A 218 16.43 5.47 -0.84
C SER A 218 15.14 6.26 -1.04
N LEU A 219 15.03 7.43 -0.39
CA LEU A 219 14.01 8.43 -0.74
C LEU A 219 14.48 9.28 -1.93
N HIS A 220 13.65 10.24 -2.37
CA HIS A 220 14.00 11.18 -3.46
C HIS A 220 14.22 10.52 -4.82
N MET A 221 13.37 9.54 -5.12
CA MET A 221 13.34 8.77 -6.35
C MET A 221 12.17 9.23 -7.22
N PHE A 222 12.37 9.29 -8.54
CA PHE A 222 11.29 9.62 -9.48
C PHE A 222 10.32 8.44 -9.63
N SER A 223 9.01 8.70 -9.66
CA SER A 223 7.95 7.71 -9.86
C SER A 223 7.11 8.11 -11.07
N GLY A 224 7.24 7.41 -12.18
CA GLY A 224 6.63 7.80 -13.45
C GLY A 224 7.44 7.34 -14.67
N ILE A 225 7.17 7.93 -15.83
CA ILE A 225 7.91 7.65 -17.08
C ILE A 225 8.82 8.85 -17.39
N ILE A 226 10.06 8.58 -17.80
CA ILE A 226 10.98 9.58 -18.37
C ILE A 226 11.27 9.18 -19.81
N ASP A 227 11.32 10.19 -20.68
CA ASP A 227 11.60 10.03 -22.11
C ASP A 227 12.37 11.25 -22.66
N GLU A 228 13.13 11.06 -23.73
CA GLU A 228 13.79 12.12 -24.50
C GLU A 228 14.64 13.12 -23.67
N LEU A 229 15.50 12.62 -22.77
CA LEU A 229 16.37 13.48 -21.95
C LEU A 229 17.59 13.97 -22.75
N LYS A 230 17.69 15.29 -22.94
CA LYS A 230 18.82 15.97 -23.62
C LYS A 230 19.48 17.00 -22.72
N ILE A 231 20.81 17.01 -22.71
CA ILE A 231 21.65 17.95 -21.95
C ILE A 231 22.62 18.65 -22.90
N TYR A 232 22.68 19.98 -22.84
CA TYR A 232 23.49 20.82 -23.71
C TYR A 232 24.45 21.71 -22.92
N ASN A 233 25.67 21.93 -23.43
CA ASN A 233 26.66 22.89 -22.89
C ASN A 233 26.48 24.32 -23.44
N ARG A 234 25.31 24.62 -23.99
CA ARG A 234 24.95 25.93 -24.54
C ARG A 234 23.58 26.37 -24.05
N VAL A 235 23.31 27.66 -24.19
CA VAL A 235 22.00 28.25 -23.96
C VAL A 235 21.08 27.87 -25.12
N LEU A 236 19.95 27.25 -24.82
CA LEU A 236 18.83 27.13 -25.76
C LEU A 236 17.99 28.40 -25.68
N SER A 237 17.71 29.00 -26.84
CA SER A 237 16.77 30.11 -26.96
C SER A 237 15.34 29.66 -26.67
N ALA A 238 14.45 30.59 -26.30
CA ALA A 238 13.04 30.30 -26.10
C ALA A 238 12.40 29.68 -27.37
N GLU A 239 12.82 30.13 -28.56
CA GLU A 239 12.37 29.58 -29.83
C GLU A 239 12.80 28.12 -30.05
N GLU A 240 14.03 27.77 -29.64
CA GLU A 240 14.56 26.41 -29.70
C GLU A 240 13.85 25.48 -28.71
N VAL A 241 13.61 25.93 -27.47
CA VAL A 241 12.84 25.15 -26.49
C VAL A 241 11.41 24.91 -26.98
N ALA A 242 10.76 25.94 -27.52
CA ALA A 242 9.43 25.82 -28.12
C ALA A 242 9.43 24.94 -29.38
N ALA A 243 10.51 24.92 -30.16
CA ALA A 243 10.66 24.06 -31.33
C ALA A 243 10.82 22.58 -30.92
N ALA A 244 11.62 22.28 -29.89
CA ALA A 244 11.79 20.91 -29.38
C ALA A 244 10.47 20.32 -28.87
N TYR A 245 9.67 21.11 -28.14
CA TYR A 245 8.33 20.69 -27.72
C TYR A 245 7.41 20.44 -28.93
N ARG A 246 7.33 21.39 -29.87
CA ARG A 246 6.47 21.28 -31.05
C ARG A 246 6.86 20.14 -31.98
N GLU A 247 8.14 19.82 -32.09
CA GLU A 247 8.61 18.70 -32.91
C GLU A 247 7.92 17.40 -32.51
N VAL A 248 7.88 17.09 -31.21
CA VAL A 248 7.19 15.89 -30.70
C VAL A 248 5.69 15.94 -31.02
N LEU A 249 5.06 17.11 -30.83
CA LEU A 249 3.63 17.27 -31.12
C LEU A 249 3.32 17.03 -32.60
N ASP A 250 4.08 17.67 -33.49
CA ASP A 250 3.81 17.69 -34.93
C ASP A 250 4.16 16.34 -35.59
N THR A 251 5.19 15.66 -35.09
CA THR A 251 5.67 14.38 -35.66
C THR A 251 4.83 13.18 -35.24
N THR A 252 4.40 13.12 -33.97
CA THR A 252 3.80 11.90 -33.41
C THR A 252 2.38 12.11 -32.89
N HIS A 253 2.00 13.33 -32.52
CA HIS A 253 0.72 13.61 -31.85
C HIS A 253 -0.21 14.54 -32.62
N GLY A 254 0.06 14.81 -33.90
CA GLY A 254 -0.83 15.61 -34.76
C GLY A 254 -1.03 17.06 -34.31
N GLY A 255 -0.04 17.64 -33.63
CA GLY A 255 -0.05 19.02 -33.14
C GLY A 255 -0.82 19.23 -31.83
N VAL A 256 -1.29 18.17 -31.17
CA VAL A 256 -1.93 18.24 -29.84
C VAL A 256 -1.02 17.69 -28.76
N HIS A 257 -1.26 18.11 -27.52
CA HIS A 257 -0.54 17.61 -26.35
C HIS A 257 -0.70 16.08 -26.23
N PRO A 258 0.38 15.33 -25.95
CA PRO A 258 0.31 13.87 -25.82
C PRO A 258 -0.64 13.45 -24.70
N SER A 259 -1.54 12.51 -24.98
CA SER A 259 -2.38 11.88 -23.97
C SER A 259 -1.70 10.63 -23.43
N LEU A 260 -1.78 10.39 -22.12
CA LEU A 260 -1.32 9.16 -21.47
C LEU A 260 -2.50 8.48 -20.79
N LYS A 261 -2.74 7.21 -21.10
CA LYS A 261 -3.79 6.44 -20.41
C LYS A 261 -3.25 5.90 -19.10
N TYR A 262 -4.12 5.76 -18.09
CA TYR A 262 -3.69 5.23 -16.79
C TYR A 262 -3.04 3.84 -16.90
N ASP A 263 -3.57 2.97 -17.77
CA ASP A 263 -3.00 1.63 -18.00
C ASP A 263 -1.57 1.64 -18.54
N GLU A 264 -1.14 2.74 -19.17
CA GLU A 264 0.20 2.90 -19.74
C GLU A 264 1.23 3.30 -18.67
N ILE A 265 0.81 3.81 -17.50
CA ILE A 265 1.70 4.30 -16.43
C ILE A 265 1.52 3.61 -15.07
N LYS A 266 0.41 2.90 -14.86
CA LYS A 266 0.10 2.21 -13.60
C LYS A 266 1.21 1.23 -13.19
N LEU A 267 1.28 0.95 -11.89
CA LEU A 267 2.12 -0.12 -11.36
C LEU A 267 1.65 -1.46 -11.94
N ASP A 268 2.60 -2.24 -12.46
CA ASP A 268 2.31 -3.55 -13.05
C ASP A 268 2.51 -4.65 -12.00
N ARG A 269 1.43 -5.41 -11.76
CA ARG A 269 1.40 -6.56 -10.84
C ARG A 269 2.15 -7.78 -11.38
N THR A 270 2.28 -7.90 -12.70
CA THR A 270 2.77 -9.09 -13.39
C THR A 270 4.12 -9.61 -12.87
N PRO A 271 5.13 -8.78 -12.55
CA PRO A 271 6.41 -9.26 -12.01
C PRO A 271 6.28 -10.03 -10.71
N LEU A 272 5.23 -9.74 -9.93
CA LEU A 272 5.03 -10.25 -8.59
C LEU A 272 3.99 -11.40 -8.54
N LEU A 273 3.31 -11.71 -9.64
CA LEU A 273 2.45 -12.90 -9.73
C LEU A 273 3.24 -14.20 -9.58
N ALA A 274 4.53 -14.20 -9.92
CA ALA A 274 5.44 -15.34 -9.77
C ALA A 274 6.22 -15.37 -8.43
N ASP A 275 6.06 -14.36 -7.57
CA ASP A 275 6.76 -14.31 -6.27
C ASP A 275 6.30 -15.46 -5.37
N ARG A 276 7.22 -16.36 -5.00
CA ARG A 276 6.91 -17.60 -4.25
C ARG A 276 6.28 -17.41 -2.86
N HIS A 277 6.28 -16.19 -2.34
CA HIS A 277 5.73 -15.84 -1.04
C HIS A 277 4.52 -14.92 -1.15
N ARG A 278 4.32 -14.22 -2.27
CA ARG A 278 3.22 -13.27 -2.43
C ARG A 278 1.85 -13.95 -2.58
N PRO A 279 0.89 -13.71 -1.67
CA PRO A 279 -0.46 -14.29 -1.76
C PRO A 279 -1.14 -13.97 -3.10
N GLN A 280 -1.88 -14.94 -3.62
CA GLN A 280 -2.52 -14.89 -4.95
C GLN A 280 -4.04 -14.85 -4.90
N TYR A 281 -4.65 -15.26 -3.79
CA TYR A 281 -6.08 -15.16 -3.55
C TYR A 281 -6.43 -14.35 -2.29
N HIS A 282 -5.45 -13.64 -1.73
CA HIS A 282 -5.67 -12.51 -0.83
C HIS A 282 -5.42 -11.19 -1.58
N VAL A 283 -6.23 -10.17 -1.29
CA VAL A 283 -6.08 -8.86 -1.92
C VAL A 283 -4.74 -8.21 -1.52
N SER A 284 -4.08 -7.54 -2.47
CA SER A 284 -2.80 -6.83 -2.27
C SER A 284 -2.62 -5.81 -3.40
N PRO A 285 -1.94 -4.66 -3.20
CA PRO A 285 -1.74 -3.63 -4.23
C PRO A 285 -0.91 -4.19 -5.38
N PRO A 286 -0.90 -3.60 -6.59
CA PRO A 286 -0.08 -4.11 -7.68
C PRO A 286 1.40 -4.33 -7.29
N ALA A 287 1.95 -3.42 -6.49
CA ALA A 287 3.26 -3.51 -5.83
C ALA A 287 3.26 -2.63 -4.57
N HIS A 288 4.40 -2.56 -3.88
CA HIS A 288 4.67 -1.62 -2.78
C HIS A 288 3.89 -1.92 -1.48
N TRP A 289 3.76 -0.91 -0.62
CA TRP A 289 3.18 -1.00 0.71
C TRP A 289 1.66 -0.88 0.67
N MET A 290 0.97 -1.65 1.51
CA MET A 290 -0.40 -1.36 1.93
C MET A 290 -0.58 -1.49 3.44
N ASN A 291 -1.54 -0.75 4.00
CA ASN A 291 -2.15 -1.14 5.29
C ASN A 291 -3.54 -1.76 5.06
N GLU A 292 -4.46 -1.65 6.01
CA GLU A 292 -5.76 -2.31 6.00
C GLU A 292 -6.65 -1.97 4.79
N PRO A 293 -7.31 -2.99 4.21
CA PRO A 293 -8.49 -2.79 3.41
C PRO A 293 -9.61 -2.18 4.26
N HIS A 294 -10.20 -1.09 3.79
CA HIS A 294 -11.21 -0.34 4.50
C HIS A 294 -12.23 0.31 3.56
N ALA A 295 -13.20 0.99 4.16
CA ALA A 295 -14.32 1.63 3.47
C ALA A 295 -15.06 0.73 2.46
N PRO A 296 -15.37 -0.54 2.78
CA PRO A 296 -16.11 -1.41 1.87
C PRO A 296 -17.51 -0.87 1.58
N ILE A 297 -17.92 -0.85 0.31
CA ILE A 297 -19.24 -0.38 -0.12
C ILE A 297 -19.75 -1.16 -1.34
N TYR A 298 -21.06 -1.39 -1.41
CA TYR A 298 -21.70 -2.08 -2.53
C TYR A 298 -22.62 -1.13 -3.29
N PHE A 299 -22.25 -0.79 -4.53
CA PHE A 299 -22.98 0.19 -5.32
C PHE A 299 -23.15 -0.29 -6.76
N GLU A 300 -24.37 -0.15 -7.30
CA GLU A 300 -24.68 -0.45 -8.71
C GLU A 300 -24.13 -1.81 -9.21
N GLY A 301 -24.29 -2.86 -8.40
CA GLY A 301 -23.86 -4.22 -8.76
C GLY A 301 -22.43 -4.58 -8.35
N LYS A 302 -21.63 -3.60 -7.88
CA LYS A 302 -20.19 -3.74 -7.64
C LYS A 302 -19.84 -3.53 -6.17
N TYR A 303 -18.90 -4.33 -5.67
CA TYR A 303 -18.20 -4.11 -4.42
C TYR A 303 -16.97 -3.25 -4.68
N HIS A 304 -16.79 -2.22 -3.86
CA HIS A 304 -15.59 -1.40 -3.83
C HIS A 304 -14.93 -1.60 -2.47
N LEU A 305 -13.61 -1.74 -2.49
CA LEU A 305 -12.78 -1.85 -1.30
C LEU A 305 -11.56 -0.96 -1.49
N PHE A 306 -11.29 -0.12 -0.51
CA PHE A 306 -10.15 0.82 -0.53
C PHE A 306 -9.08 0.32 0.42
N TYR A 307 -7.88 0.87 0.34
CA TYR A 307 -6.78 0.49 1.24
C TYR A 307 -5.76 1.61 1.32
N GLN A 308 -5.10 1.77 2.47
CA GLN A 308 -3.95 2.67 2.56
C GLN A 308 -2.81 2.13 1.71
N HIS A 309 -2.13 2.99 0.98
CA HIS A 309 -1.07 2.61 0.04
C HIS A 309 0.02 3.67 -0.04
N ASN A 310 1.28 3.24 -0.11
CA ASN A 310 2.38 4.11 -0.53
C ASN A 310 2.78 3.79 -1.99
N PRO A 311 2.57 4.70 -2.95
CA PRO A 311 2.92 4.48 -4.35
C PRO A 311 4.43 4.54 -4.63
N LEU A 312 5.26 4.87 -3.64
CA LEU A 312 6.71 5.08 -3.78
C LEU A 312 7.58 3.95 -3.26
N GLY A 313 7.02 2.79 -2.92
CA GLY A 313 7.80 1.62 -2.52
C GLY A 313 7.22 0.86 -1.33
N PRO A 314 7.79 -0.31 -0.99
CA PRO A 314 7.28 -1.19 0.05
C PRO A 314 7.71 -0.71 1.45
N PHE A 315 7.35 0.53 1.80
CA PHE A 315 7.54 1.14 3.11
C PHE A 315 6.41 2.12 3.44
N PHE A 316 6.10 2.30 4.72
CA PHE A 316 5.13 3.30 5.18
C PHE A 316 5.71 4.72 5.03
N HIS A 317 5.01 5.60 4.29
CA HIS A 317 5.35 7.03 4.21
C HIS A 317 4.15 7.86 3.74
N GLN A 318 4.09 8.25 2.46
CA GLN A 318 3.05 9.15 1.93
C GLN A 318 1.78 8.38 1.56
N ILE A 319 0.85 8.29 2.52
CA ILE A 319 -0.33 7.44 2.39
C ILE A 319 -1.39 8.03 1.45
N HIS A 320 -1.79 7.20 0.50
CA HIS A 320 -2.89 7.37 -0.44
C HIS A 320 -3.95 6.29 -0.18
N TRP A 321 -5.13 6.42 -0.80
CA TRP A 321 -6.12 5.34 -0.86
C TRP A 321 -6.10 4.67 -2.22
N GLY A 322 -5.63 3.42 -2.28
CA GLY A 322 -5.84 2.55 -3.43
C GLY A 322 -7.29 2.06 -3.52
N HIS A 323 -7.66 1.49 -4.66
CA HIS A 323 -9.06 1.14 -4.97
C HIS A 323 -9.15 -0.18 -5.72
N TRP A 324 -9.91 -1.13 -5.16
CA TRP A 324 -10.32 -2.35 -5.85
C TRP A 324 -11.82 -2.35 -6.12
N VAL A 325 -12.19 -2.96 -7.25
CA VAL A 325 -13.59 -3.25 -7.60
C VAL A 325 -13.79 -4.73 -7.91
N SER A 326 -14.93 -5.28 -7.51
CA SER A 326 -15.31 -6.67 -7.71
C SER A 326 -16.82 -6.81 -7.90
N GLU A 327 -17.28 -7.83 -8.63
CA GLU A 327 -18.71 -8.18 -8.72
C GLU A 327 -19.13 -9.29 -7.74
N ASP A 328 -18.15 -9.99 -7.15
CA ASP A 328 -18.34 -11.22 -6.38
C ASP A 328 -17.56 -11.30 -5.05
N LEU A 329 -16.89 -10.21 -4.63
CA LEU A 329 -16.00 -10.12 -3.46
C LEU A 329 -14.73 -10.97 -3.54
N VAL A 330 -14.50 -11.64 -4.67
CA VAL A 330 -13.41 -12.61 -4.82
C VAL A 330 -12.48 -12.17 -5.94
N HIS A 331 -12.97 -11.95 -7.15
CA HIS A 331 -12.15 -11.48 -8.26
C HIS A 331 -12.12 -9.96 -8.26
N TRP A 332 -10.94 -9.38 -8.09
CA TRP A 332 -10.74 -7.95 -7.96
C TRP A 332 -9.96 -7.39 -9.15
N ARG A 333 -10.26 -6.14 -9.50
CA ARG A 333 -9.47 -5.34 -10.44
C ARG A 333 -8.97 -4.09 -9.75
N ASP A 334 -7.71 -3.75 -10.03
CA ASP A 334 -7.08 -2.50 -9.60
C ASP A 334 -7.70 -1.32 -10.37
N LEU A 335 -8.15 -0.30 -9.65
CA LEU A 335 -8.60 0.99 -10.18
C LEU A 335 -7.57 2.08 -9.83
N PRO A 336 -7.64 3.25 -10.49
CA PRO A 336 -6.83 4.39 -10.10
C PRO A 336 -6.94 4.73 -8.62
N VAL A 337 -5.88 5.30 -8.05
CA VAL A 337 -5.87 5.83 -6.67
C VAL A 337 -7.09 6.73 -6.45
N ALA A 338 -7.90 6.40 -5.45
CA ALA A 338 -9.14 7.09 -5.16
C ALA A 338 -8.91 8.45 -4.50
N LEU A 339 -8.01 8.50 -3.52
CA LEU A 339 -7.64 9.72 -2.78
C LEU A 339 -6.12 9.83 -2.63
N ALA A 340 -5.59 11.04 -2.83
CA ALA A 340 -4.17 11.35 -2.70
C ALA A 340 -3.95 12.65 -1.91
N PRO A 341 -2.83 12.79 -1.18
CA PRO A 341 -2.39 14.09 -0.69
C PRO A 341 -2.19 15.06 -1.86
N GLU A 342 -2.73 16.28 -1.72
CA GLU A 342 -2.73 17.32 -2.75
C GLU A 342 -2.26 18.65 -2.16
N LYS A 343 -2.00 19.63 -3.03
CA LYS A 343 -1.70 21.01 -2.62
C LYS A 343 -2.98 21.72 -2.17
N ASP A 344 -3.57 21.24 -1.08
CA ASP A 344 -4.76 21.80 -0.46
C ASP A 344 -4.52 22.09 1.03
N GLY A 345 -5.50 22.72 1.68
CA GLY A 345 -5.45 22.97 3.14
C GLY A 345 -6.03 21.83 3.98
N LEU A 346 -6.57 20.79 3.35
CA LEU A 346 -7.34 19.74 4.01
C LEU A 346 -6.44 18.58 4.44
N ALA A 347 -5.77 17.97 3.48
CA ALA A 347 -4.98 16.75 3.67
C ALA A 347 -3.67 16.75 2.85
N PRO A 348 -2.81 17.79 2.94
CA PRO A 348 -1.57 17.85 2.19
C PRO A 348 -0.53 16.83 2.66
N ASP A 349 -0.69 16.29 3.87
CA ASP A 349 0.34 15.51 4.57
C ASP A 349 -0.04 14.02 4.72
N GLY A 350 -1.25 13.63 4.37
CA GLY A 350 -1.65 12.23 4.42
C GLY A 350 -3.14 12.04 4.34
N ILE A 351 -3.55 10.92 3.75
CA ILE A 351 -4.95 10.48 3.74
C ILE A 351 -4.99 9.11 4.41
N TRP A 352 -5.21 9.11 5.72
CA TRP A 352 -5.30 7.88 6.51
C TRP A 352 -6.72 7.32 6.52
N SER A 353 -6.90 6.23 7.24
CA SER A 353 -8.07 5.36 7.12
C SER A 353 -9.37 6.00 7.56
N GLY A 354 -10.45 5.31 7.20
CA GLY A 354 -11.82 5.68 7.52
C GLY A 354 -12.80 4.68 6.91
N SER A 355 -13.98 5.16 6.51
CA SER A 355 -15.10 4.32 6.11
C SER A 355 -15.85 4.89 4.91
N ALA A 356 -16.78 4.09 4.37
CA ALA A 356 -17.72 4.53 3.35
C ALA A 356 -19.14 4.53 3.92
N ALA A 357 -19.98 5.43 3.39
CA ALA A 357 -21.41 5.48 3.70
C ALA A 357 -22.20 5.94 2.48
N TYR A 358 -23.52 5.97 2.61
CA TYR A 358 -24.42 6.58 1.62
C TYR A 358 -24.93 7.93 2.11
N ASP A 359 -25.01 8.88 1.20
CA ASP A 359 -25.61 10.17 1.48
C ASP A 359 -27.15 10.13 1.51
N ALA A 360 -27.78 11.30 1.50
CA ALA A 360 -29.24 11.41 1.52
C ALA A 360 -29.89 10.82 0.26
N ASP A 361 -29.19 10.90 -0.87
CA ASP A 361 -29.65 10.45 -2.19
C ASP A 361 -29.26 8.99 -2.48
N GLY A 362 -28.58 8.34 -1.54
CA GLY A 362 -28.11 6.96 -1.69
C GLY A 362 -26.80 6.85 -2.47
N LEU A 363 -26.05 7.95 -2.64
CA LEU A 363 -24.79 7.95 -3.36
C LEU A 363 -23.60 7.65 -2.43
N PRO A 364 -22.57 6.92 -2.92
CA PRO A 364 -21.35 6.64 -2.17
C PRO A 364 -20.59 7.91 -1.77
N VAL A 365 -20.19 7.95 -0.49
CA VAL A 365 -19.25 8.92 0.06
C VAL A 365 -18.17 8.20 0.89
N LEU A 366 -16.97 8.78 0.92
CA LEU A 366 -15.86 8.32 1.73
C LEU A 366 -15.63 9.30 2.87
N PHE A 367 -15.46 8.78 4.08
CA PHE A 367 -14.93 9.51 5.23
C PHE A 367 -13.53 9.03 5.53
N PHE A 368 -12.61 9.96 5.75
CA PHE A 368 -11.21 9.64 5.94
C PHE A 368 -10.59 10.56 6.99
N THR A 369 -9.44 10.14 7.51
CA THR A 369 -8.65 11.01 8.39
C THR A 369 -7.71 11.85 7.53
N ALA A 370 -7.91 13.16 7.55
CA ALA A 370 -7.10 14.13 6.86
C ALA A 370 -5.89 14.54 7.71
N GLY A 371 -4.69 14.37 7.16
CA GLY A 371 -3.42 14.76 7.74
C GLY A 371 -2.93 16.12 7.26
N ASN A 372 -2.66 17.02 8.20
CA ASN A 372 -2.09 18.34 7.94
C ASN A 372 -1.12 18.72 9.07
N ASP A 373 0.17 18.56 8.85
CA ASP A 373 1.24 18.79 9.83
C ASP A 373 1.41 20.28 10.19
N SER A 374 0.82 21.18 9.39
CA SER A 374 0.74 22.61 9.71
C SER A 374 -0.42 22.96 10.65
N ALA A 375 -1.32 22.01 10.95
CA ALA A 375 -2.47 22.20 11.84
C ALA A 375 -2.21 21.60 13.24
N SER A 376 -3.00 22.04 14.24
CA SER A 376 -2.99 21.50 15.59
C SER A 376 -4.41 21.28 16.12
N PRO A 377 -4.85 20.02 16.32
CA PRO A 377 -4.14 18.78 16.01
C PRO A 377 -3.99 18.57 14.49
N ASN A 378 -3.05 17.72 14.08
CA ASN A 378 -2.77 17.46 12.66
C ASN A 378 -3.70 16.39 12.04
N GLN A 379 -4.67 15.88 12.80
CA GLN A 379 -5.65 14.88 12.38
C GLN A 379 -7.07 15.46 12.47
N SER A 380 -7.87 15.25 11.43
CA SER A 380 -9.29 15.63 11.39
C SER A 380 -10.10 14.66 10.52
N VAL A 381 -11.42 14.62 10.69
CA VAL A 381 -12.30 13.83 9.81
C VAL A 381 -12.71 14.68 8.62
N ALA A 382 -12.53 14.14 7.42
CA ALA A 382 -12.90 14.75 6.16
C ALA A 382 -13.81 13.82 5.33
N LEU A 383 -14.33 14.34 4.21
CA LEU A 383 -15.24 13.60 3.33
C LEU A 383 -14.93 13.84 1.86
N ALA A 384 -15.11 12.81 1.05
CA ALA A 384 -15.11 12.90 -0.41
C ALA A 384 -16.40 12.30 -1.00
N ARG A 385 -16.91 12.92 -2.07
CA ARG A 385 -18.12 12.47 -2.79
C ARG A 385 -17.76 11.86 -4.12
N SER A 386 -18.42 10.76 -4.47
CA SER A 386 -18.31 10.18 -5.81
C SER A 386 -18.80 11.17 -6.88
N THR A 387 -18.29 11.04 -8.10
CA THR A 387 -18.75 11.84 -9.24
C THR A 387 -19.91 11.21 -10.02
N TYR A 388 -20.44 10.08 -9.56
CA TYR A 388 -21.46 9.27 -10.23
C TYR A 388 -22.66 10.08 -10.73
N SER A 389 -23.16 11.05 -9.95
CA SER A 389 -24.29 11.89 -10.36
C SER A 389 -24.02 12.75 -11.60
N ARG A 390 -22.73 12.96 -11.96
CA ARG A 390 -22.28 13.76 -13.11
C ARG A 390 -21.86 12.90 -14.30
N ASP A 391 -21.29 11.72 -14.06
CA ASP A 391 -20.69 10.87 -15.12
C ASP A 391 -21.32 9.48 -15.27
N GLY A 392 -22.12 9.03 -14.30
CA GLY A 392 -22.72 7.69 -14.28
C GLY A 392 -21.71 6.56 -14.07
N ASP A 393 -20.49 6.86 -13.62
CA ASP A 393 -19.43 5.87 -13.50
C ASP A 393 -19.59 5.00 -12.24
N SER A 394 -20.19 3.82 -12.42
CA SER A 394 -20.33 2.79 -11.38
C SER A 394 -19.00 2.23 -10.85
N GLU A 395 -17.86 2.50 -11.51
CA GLU A 395 -16.54 2.10 -10.99
C GLU A 395 -16.03 3.06 -9.92
N LEU A 396 -16.66 4.23 -9.78
CA LEU A 396 -16.33 5.25 -8.79
C LEU A 396 -14.85 5.66 -8.86
N VAL A 397 -14.31 5.83 -10.08
CA VAL A 397 -12.89 6.15 -10.28
C VAL A 397 -12.54 7.56 -9.79
N ARG A 398 -13.53 8.46 -9.69
CA ARG A 398 -13.31 9.87 -9.35
C ARG A 398 -14.09 10.28 -8.10
N TRP A 399 -13.39 11.01 -7.24
CA TRP A 399 -13.88 11.53 -5.97
C TRP A 399 -13.56 13.02 -5.85
N VAL A 400 -14.47 13.78 -5.24
CA VAL A 400 -14.27 15.20 -4.94
C VAL A 400 -14.27 15.40 -3.43
N LYS A 401 -13.12 15.79 -2.88
CA LYS A 401 -12.98 16.15 -1.46
C LYS A 401 -13.85 17.37 -1.14
N HIS A 402 -14.55 17.32 -0.02
CA HIS A 402 -15.12 18.51 0.59
C HIS A 402 -13.96 19.42 1.04
N PRO A 403 -13.99 20.73 0.78
CA PRO A 403 -12.80 21.59 0.94
C PRO A 403 -12.35 21.78 2.40
N GLU A 404 -13.24 21.56 3.37
CA GLU A 404 -12.98 21.79 4.80
C GLU A 404 -13.12 20.50 5.61
N PRO A 405 -12.44 20.39 6.77
CA PRO A 405 -12.65 19.27 7.67
C PRO A 405 -14.07 19.30 8.27
N LEU A 406 -14.67 18.12 8.45
CA LEU A 406 -16.01 17.95 9.01
C LEU A 406 -15.99 17.87 10.54
N ILE A 407 -14.98 17.20 11.09
CA ILE A 407 -14.79 17.06 12.55
C ILE A 407 -13.36 17.40 12.88
N VAL A 408 -13.18 18.50 13.61
CA VAL A 408 -11.89 18.92 14.16
C VAL A 408 -11.91 18.68 15.66
N GLN A 409 -10.94 17.91 16.15
CA GLN A 409 -10.83 17.60 17.58
C GLN A 409 -10.56 18.87 18.38
N LYS A 410 -11.29 19.03 19.49
CA LYS A 410 -11.07 20.11 20.47
C LYS A 410 -10.49 19.52 21.76
N LYS A 411 -9.77 20.34 22.54
CA LYS A 411 -9.33 19.92 23.87
C LYS A 411 -10.53 19.46 24.72
N GLY A 412 -10.37 18.34 25.41
CA GLY A 412 -11.46 17.67 26.14
C GLY A 412 -12.31 16.71 25.30
N MET A 413 -12.02 16.56 23.99
CA MET A 413 -12.61 15.51 23.14
C MET A 413 -11.59 14.39 22.97
N GLY A 414 -11.56 13.47 23.94
CA GLY A 414 -10.59 12.39 23.98
C GLY A 414 -9.14 12.86 24.13
N ALA A 415 -8.20 12.01 23.74
CA ALA A 415 -6.76 12.25 23.80
C ALA A 415 -6.33 13.19 22.68
N PHE A 416 -5.98 14.43 23.03
CA PHE A 416 -5.69 15.47 22.06
C PHE A 416 -4.46 15.14 21.19
N GLY A 417 -4.64 15.09 19.87
CA GLY A 417 -3.61 14.68 18.90
C GLY A 417 -3.80 13.27 18.33
N ASP A 418 -4.60 12.43 18.99
CA ASP A 418 -4.97 11.10 18.52
C ASP A 418 -6.46 11.08 18.18
N PHE A 419 -6.79 11.26 16.89
CA PHE A 419 -8.16 11.42 16.44
C PHE A 419 -8.31 11.00 14.97
N ARG A 420 -8.65 9.73 14.75
CA ARG A 420 -8.59 9.13 13.41
C ARG A 420 -9.58 7.98 13.20
N ASP A 421 -9.61 7.49 11.97
CA ASP A 421 -10.34 6.31 11.50
C ASP A 421 -11.86 6.39 11.69
N PRO A 422 -12.53 7.37 11.06
CA PRO A 422 -13.97 7.53 11.19
C PRO A 422 -14.73 6.31 10.64
N PHE A 423 -15.62 5.73 11.44
CA PHE A 423 -16.60 4.73 11.00
C PHE A 423 -18.01 5.32 11.01
N VAL A 424 -18.61 5.47 9.83
CA VAL A 424 -19.89 6.15 9.65
C VAL A 424 -20.99 5.18 9.25
N TRP A 425 -22.14 5.28 9.93
CA TRP A 425 -23.34 4.55 9.53
C TRP A 425 -24.56 5.49 9.53
N LYS A 426 -25.60 5.06 8.81
CA LYS A 426 -26.87 5.76 8.68
C LYS A 426 -27.97 4.96 9.39
N ASP A 427 -28.89 5.67 10.02
CA ASP A 427 -30.17 5.13 10.48
C ASP A 427 -31.32 6.09 10.13
N ASP A 428 -32.51 5.84 10.66
CA ASP A 428 -33.70 6.65 10.42
C ASP A 428 -33.59 8.10 10.97
N ASP A 429 -32.76 8.32 11.99
CA ASP A 429 -32.55 9.62 12.61
C ASP A 429 -31.43 10.42 11.93
N GLY A 430 -30.50 9.78 11.22
CA GLY A 430 -29.46 10.49 10.47
C GLY A 430 -28.19 9.67 10.36
N TRP A 431 -27.04 10.33 10.52
CA TRP A 431 -25.73 9.71 10.45
C TRP A 431 -25.03 9.78 11.79
N TYR A 432 -24.31 8.72 12.11
CA TYR A 432 -23.45 8.64 13.28
C TYR A 432 -22.04 8.26 12.85
N ALA A 433 -21.06 8.71 13.63
CA ALA A 433 -19.67 8.38 13.41
C ALA A 433 -19.03 7.94 14.73
N LEU A 434 -18.19 6.91 14.65
CA LEU A 434 -17.16 6.64 15.65
C LEU A 434 -15.83 7.19 15.14
N VAL A 435 -15.03 7.76 16.02
CA VAL A 435 -13.64 8.16 15.72
C VAL A 435 -12.73 7.58 16.79
N GLY A 436 -11.67 6.89 16.39
CA GLY A 436 -10.65 6.32 17.27
C GLY A 436 -9.86 7.41 17.98
N SER A 437 -9.67 7.23 19.30
CA SER A 437 -8.91 8.13 20.18
C SER A 437 -8.56 7.40 21.48
N GLY A 438 -8.24 8.15 22.53
CA GLY A 438 -8.24 7.70 23.91
C GLY A 438 -8.98 8.67 24.81
N ILE A 439 -8.98 8.40 26.10
CA ILE A 439 -9.36 9.32 27.17
C ILE A 439 -8.09 9.60 27.98
N GLU A 440 -7.73 10.88 28.10
CA GLU A 440 -6.48 11.30 28.73
C GLU A 440 -6.33 10.71 30.14
N GLY A 441 -5.32 9.84 30.31
CA GLY A 441 -5.03 9.19 31.59
C GLY A 441 -5.89 7.97 31.94
N GLU A 442 -6.84 7.58 31.09
CA GLU A 442 -7.74 6.45 31.35
C GLU A 442 -7.51 5.27 30.39
N GLY A 443 -7.56 5.47 29.07
CA GLY A 443 -7.38 4.41 28.09
C GLY A 443 -7.92 4.68 26.69
N GLY A 444 -7.70 3.77 25.74
CA GLY A 444 -8.21 3.85 24.38
C GLY A 444 -9.74 3.96 24.32
N ALA A 445 -10.28 4.67 23.34
CA ALA A 445 -11.71 4.92 23.23
C ALA A 445 -12.18 5.13 21.80
N ALA A 446 -13.44 4.80 21.55
CA ALA A 446 -14.18 5.22 20.37
C ALA A 446 -15.06 6.42 20.75
N LEU A 447 -14.93 7.54 20.04
CA LEU A 447 -15.67 8.78 20.30
C LEU A 447 -16.90 8.87 19.39
N ALA A 448 -18.07 9.18 19.93
CA ALA A 448 -19.32 9.19 19.20
C ALA A 448 -19.70 10.60 18.69
N PHE A 449 -20.18 10.67 17.45
CA PHE A 449 -20.71 11.89 16.84
C PHE A 449 -22.04 11.61 16.13
N ALA A 450 -22.90 12.61 16.04
CA ALA A 450 -24.17 12.54 15.33
C ALA A 450 -24.34 13.73 14.37
N SER A 451 -24.95 13.49 13.21
CA SER A 451 -25.24 14.49 12.18
C SER A 451 -26.59 14.23 11.50
N LYS A 452 -27.21 15.30 10.99
CA LYS A 452 -28.43 15.25 10.17
C LYS A 452 -28.17 15.51 8.68
N ASP A 453 -26.93 15.84 8.31
CA ASP A 453 -26.57 16.26 6.94
C ASP A 453 -25.17 15.80 6.50
N MET A 454 -24.48 15.01 7.35
CA MET A 454 -23.10 14.54 7.17
C MET A 454 -22.03 15.64 7.21
N LEU A 455 -22.43 16.91 7.32
CA LEU A 455 -21.52 18.06 7.31
C LEU A 455 -21.33 18.61 8.72
N ASN A 456 -22.42 18.73 9.47
CA ASN A 456 -22.44 19.29 10.81
C ASN A 456 -22.54 18.17 11.84
N TRP A 457 -21.44 17.95 12.58
CA TRP A 457 -21.32 16.87 13.56
C TRP A 457 -21.35 17.38 15.00
N THR A 458 -22.14 16.71 15.84
CA THR A 458 -22.25 16.98 17.27
C THR A 458 -21.56 15.85 18.04
N TYR A 459 -20.52 16.19 18.83
CA TYR A 459 -19.88 15.25 19.75
C TYR A 459 -20.86 14.80 20.85
N LYS A 460 -20.93 13.49 21.10
CA LYS A 460 -21.82 12.87 22.09
C LYS A 460 -21.11 12.30 23.31
N GLY A 461 -19.77 12.26 23.30
CA GLY A 461 -18.99 11.63 24.35
C GLY A 461 -18.31 10.35 23.86
N PRO A 462 -17.65 9.61 24.77
CA PRO A 462 -17.14 8.28 24.48
C PRO A 462 -18.30 7.33 24.17
N PHE A 463 -18.25 6.67 23.01
CA PHE A 463 -19.12 5.55 22.68
C PHE A 463 -18.84 4.36 23.60
N TYR A 464 -17.55 4.07 23.76
CA TYR A 464 -16.98 3.07 24.66
C TYR A 464 -15.50 3.36 24.89
N GLN A 465 -14.95 2.91 26.01
CA GLN A 465 -13.55 3.13 26.40
C GLN A 465 -12.98 1.93 27.14
N ALA A 466 -11.65 1.79 27.09
CA ALA A 466 -10.90 0.80 27.84
C ALA A 466 -10.87 1.14 29.34
N ASP A 467 -10.86 0.09 30.18
CA ASP A 467 -10.43 0.16 31.57
C ASP A 467 -9.00 -0.41 31.64
N LEU A 468 -7.98 0.46 31.54
CA LEU A 468 -6.58 0.02 31.55
C LEU A 468 -6.11 -0.59 32.87
N GLN A 469 -6.84 -0.39 33.97
CA GLN A 469 -6.50 -1.05 35.23
C GLN A 469 -6.84 -2.54 35.16
N LYS A 470 -7.94 -2.89 34.48
CA LYS A 470 -8.36 -4.28 34.28
C LYS A 470 -7.71 -4.91 33.05
N PHE A 471 -7.63 -4.16 31.95
CA PHE A 471 -7.22 -4.66 30.63
C PHE A 471 -6.13 -3.76 30.03
N PRO A 472 -4.90 -3.77 30.59
CA PRO A 472 -3.82 -2.88 30.18
C PRO A 472 -3.40 -3.05 28.70
N TYR A 473 -3.61 -4.25 28.14
CA TYR A 473 -3.34 -4.58 26.73
C TYR A 473 -4.26 -3.85 25.73
N LEU A 474 -5.33 -3.20 26.20
CA LEU A 474 -6.20 -2.37 25.35
C LEU A 474 -5.64 -0.99 25.03
N GLY A 475 -4.45 -0.65 25.55
CA GLY A 475 -3.68 0.51 25.11
C GLY A 475 -4.28 1.88 25.44
N PRO A 476 -3.47 2.95 25.34
CA PRO A 476 -3.94 4.30 25.56
C PRO A 476 -4.84 4.84 24.43
N ILE A 477 -4.76 4.28 23.23
CA ILE A 477 -5.44 4.76 22.01
C ILE A 477 -6.06 3.56 21.28
N TRP A 478 -7.24 3.77 20.68
CA TRP A 478 -7.86 2.82 19.73
C TRP A 478 -7.88 3.40 18.31
N GLU A 479 -7.58 2.53 17.36
CA GLU A 479 -7.71 2.75 15.92
C GLU A 479 -8.89 1.95 15.37
N LEU A 480 -9.39 2.41 14.23
CA LEU A 480 -10.36 1.68 13.39
C LEU A 480 -11.56 1.10 14.18
N PRO A 481 -12.32 1.92 14.93
CA PRO A 481 -13.54 1.43 15.57
C PRO A 481 -14.56 1.02 14.51
N VAL A 482 -15.08 -0.21 14.56
CA VAL A 482 -16.11 -0.71 13.62
C VAL A 482 -17.32 -1.18 14.41
N PHE A 483 -18.51 -0.77 13.98
CA PHE A 483 -19.77 -1.09 14.66
C PHE A 483 -20.79 -1.72 13.71
N LEU A 484 -21.12 -3.00 13.92
CA LEU A 484 -21.99 -3.78 13.02
C LEU A 484 -23.16 -4.42 13.77
N PRO A 485 -24.38 -4.43 13.20
CA PRO A 485 -25.51 -5.16 13.78
C PRO A 485 -25.30 -6.68 13.64
N LEU A 486 -25.61 -7.45 14.69
CA LEU A 486 -25.58 -8.91 14.65
C LEU A 486 -26.96 -9.58 14.60
N GLY A 487 -28.02 -8.81 14.86
CA GLY A 487 -29.40 -9.31 14.94
C GLY A 487 -29.80 -9.65 16.38
N ALA A 488 -30.99 -10.22 16.54
CA ALA A 488 -31.52 -10.57 17.86
C ALA A 488 -30.92 -11.88 18.40
N ASP A 489 -30.65 -11.91 19.70
CA ASP A 489 -30.32 -13.14 20.42
C ASP A 489 -31.57 -14.03 20.64
N LYS A 490 -31.38 -15.16 21.35
CA LYS A 490 -32.47 -16.10 21.67
C LYS A 490 -33.56 -15.49 22.56
N GLN A 491 -33.27 -14.39 23.25
CA GLN A 491 -34.20 -13.65 24.10
C GLN A 491 -34.89 -12.51 23.34
N GLY A 492 -34.57 -12.31 22.07
CA GLY A 492 -35.13 -11.24 21.23
C GLY A 492 -34.44 -9.89 21.40
N VAL A 493 -33.28 -9.84 22.06
CA VAL A 493 -32.52 -8.61 22.28
C VAL A 493 -31.59 -8.37 21.11
N ASN A 494 -31.68 -7.20 20.47
CA ASN A 494 -30.81 -6.83 19.35
C ASN A 494 -29.36 -6.64 19.81
N LYS A 495 -28.44 -7.41 19.22
CA LYS A 495 -27.02 -7.36 19.49
C LYS A 495 -26.24 -6.67 18.38
N HIS A 496 -25.12 -6.10 18.77
CA HIS A 496 -24.15 -5.45 17.89
C HIS A 496 -22.75 -5.93 18.24
N LEU A 497 -21.87 -5.85 17.24
CA LEU A 497 -20.44 -6.10 17.32
C LEU A 497 -19.71 -4.76 17.31
N LEU A 498 -18.88 -4.52 18.32
CA LEU A 498 -17.89 -3.45 18.32
C LEU A 498 -16.50 -4.08 18.16
N LEU A 499 -15.73 -3.65 17.16
CA LEU A 499 -14.34 -4.05 16.91
C LEU A 499 -13.44 -2.83 17.03
N VAL A 500 -12.23 -3.01 17.56
CA VAL A 500 -11.20 -1.95 17.66
C VAL A 500 -9.80 -2.56 17.50
N SER A 501 -8.82 -1.73 17.14
CA SER A 501 -7.40 -2.09 17.17
C SER A 501 -6.66 -1.19 18.17
N PRO A 502 -6.23 -1.70 19.34
CA PRO A 502 -5.43 -0.94 20.29
C PRO A 502 -4.06 -0.57 19.75
N VAL A 503 -3.58 0.63 20.09
CA VAL A 503 -2.21 1.07 19.80
C VAL A 503 -1.61 1.90 20.94
N GLY A 504 -0.30 2.10 20.85
CA GLY A 504 0.48 2.85 21.83
C GLY A 504 1.11 1.95 22.88
N LYS A 505 1.73 2.57 23.89
CA LYS A 505 2.55 1.87 24.86
C LYS A 505 1.74 0.83 25.64
N GLY A 506 2.17 -0.43 25.58
CA GLY A 506 1.56 -1.54 26.31
C GLY A 506 0.29 -2.11 25.66
N ALA A 507 -0.09 -1.59 24.49
CA ALA A 507 -1.18 -2.13 23.70
C ALA A 507 -0.73 -3.42 22.97
N ASP A 508 -1.60 -4.41 22.96
CA ASP A 508 -1.51 -5.54 22.03
C ASP A 508 -2.23 -5.12 20.75
N VAL A 509 -1.49 -4.98 19.65
CA VAL A 509 -2.04 -4.51 18.37
C VAL A 509 -2.71 -5.68 17.67
N GLU A 510 -3.98 -5.90 18.03
CA GLU A 510 -4.84 -6.98 17.56
C GLU A 510 -6.27 -6.47 17.37
N VAL A 511 -7.12 -7.26 16.70
CA VAL A 511 -8.56 -6.97 16.66
C VAL A 511 -9.26 -7.55 17.89
N PHE A 512 -9.62 -6.66 18.81
CA PHE A 512 -10.49 -6.97 19.94
C PHE A 512 -11.94 -6.66 19.62
N TYR A 513 -12.85 -7.42 20.21
CA TYR A 513 -14.28 -7.23 20.04
C TYR A 513 -15.10 -7.40 21.31
N TRP A 514 -16.29 -6.80 21.27
CA TRP A 514 -17.38 -7.03 22.20
C TRP A 514 -18.69 -7.28 21.47
N ILE A 515 -19.55 -8.11 22.07
CA ILE A 515 -20.97 -8.22 21.72
C ILE A 515 -21.76 -7.45 22.78
N GLY A 516 -22.73 -6.66 22.34
CA GLY A 516 -23.50 -5.83 23.25
C GLY A 516 -24.68 -5.12 22.59
N GLN A 517 -25.16 -4.07 23.24
CA GLN A 517 -26.32 -3.29 22.80
C GLN A 517 -25.93 -1.83 22.55
N LEU A 518 -26.61 -1.23 21.58
CA LEU A 518 -26.59 0.22 21.39
C LEU A 518 -27.60 0.86 22.35
N ASP A 519 -27.13 1.67 23.28
CA ASP A 519 -27.98 2.67 23.92
C ASP A 519 -28.10 3.86 22.96
N LYS A 520 -29.20 3.88 22.20
CA LYS A 520 -29.45 4.91 21.19
C LYS A 520 -29.76 6.29 21.78
N GLU A 521 -30.27 6.36 23.02
CA GLU A 521 -30.61 7.63 23.67
C GLU A 521 -29.32 8.41 24.01
N ASN A 522 -28.35 7.71 24.59
CA ASN A 522 -27.06 8.31 24.96
C ASN A 522 -25.98 8.19 23.88
N LEU A 523 -26.23 7.38 22.85
CA LEU A 523 -25.26 6.98 21.82
C LEU A 523 -24.00 6.37 22.45
N THR A 524 -24.21 5.31 23.24
CA THR A 524 -23.15 4.55 23.92
C THR A 524 -23.33 3.05 23.67
N PHE A 525 -22.25 2.30 23.89
CA PHE A 525 -22.25 0.84 23.78
C PHE A 525 -22.25 0.19 25.16
N VAL A 526 -23.15 -0.77 25.34
CA VAL A 526 -23.26 -1.56 26.57
C VAL A 526 -22.86 -3.00 26.26
N PRO A 527 -21.64 -3.44 26.61
CA PRO A 527 -21.20 -4.79 26.33
C PRO A 527 -21.93 -5.81 27.21
N ASP A 528 -22.15 -7.01 26.69
CA ASP A 528 -22.69 -8.13 27.47
C ASP A 528 -21.67 -8.66 28.50
N GLN A 529 -20.38 -8.47 28.22
CA GLN A 529 -19.26 -8.82 29.09
C GLN A 529 -18.18 -7.74 29.02
N GLU A 530 -17.59 -7.36 30.16
CA GLU A 530 -16.57 -6.31 30.20
C GLU A 530 -15.27 -6.72 29.46
N GLU A 531 -14.85 -7.98 29.63
CA GLU A 531 -13.59 -8.47 29.06
C GLU A 531 -13.70 -8.62 27.54
N PRO A 532 -12.85 -7.93 26.75
CA PRO A 532 -12.83 -8.08 25.30
C PRO A 532 -12.46 -9.50 24.90
N GLN A 533 -12.86 -9.87 23.68
CA GLN A 533 -12.45 -11.12 23.06
C GLN A 533 -11.58 -10.82 21.84
N LEU A 534 -10.55 -11.63 21.62
CA LEU A 534 -9.81 -11.64 20.35
C LEU A 534 -10.63 -12.35 19.28
N ILE A 535 -10.77 -11.77 18.09
CA ILE A 535 -11.42 -12.46 16.96
C ILE A 535 -10.47 -13.46 16.29
N ASP A 536 -9.21 -13.07 16.16
CA ASP A 536 -8.09 -13.85 15.66
C ASP A 536 -7.07 -14.01 16.79
N VAL A 537 -6.46 -15.19 16.90
CA VAL A 537 -5.49 -15.48 17.97
C VAL A 537 -4.04 -15.59 17.46
N GLY A 538 -3.79 -15.24 16.20
CA GLY A 538 -2.45 -15.17 15.62
C GLY A 538 -1.83 -13.79 15.81
N ASP A 539 -0.77 -13.73 16.61
CA ASP A 539 -0.13 -12.48 17.02
C ASP A 539 0.29 -11.59 15.85
N PHE A 540 -0.15 -10.33 15.91
CA PHE A 540 0.24 -9.17 15.10
C PHE A 540 -0.07 -9.27 13.61
N HIS A 541 -0.90 -10.21 13.17
CA HIS A 541 -1.21 -10.35 11.75
C HIS A 541 -2.59 -9.83 11.39
N PHE A 542 -3.63 -10.23 12.13
CA PHE A 542 -5.01 -9.81 11.90
C PHE A 542 -5.27 -8.52 12.67
N THR A 543 -5.01 -7.39 12.04
CA THR A 543 -5.13 -6.06 12.65
C THR A 543 -5.99 -5.15 11.77
N GLY A 544 -6.23 -3.92 12.23
CA GLY A 544 -6.90 -2.88 11.45
C GLY A 544 -8.26 -3.30 10.85
N PRO A 545 -9.31 -3.46 11.68
CA PRO A 545 -10.59 -3.96 11.21
C PRO A 545 -11.36 -2.93 10.39
N SER A 546 -12.05 -3.41 9.37
CA SER A 546 -13.10 -2.69 8.66
C SER A 546 -14.31 -3.61 8.44
N GLY A 547 -15.46 -3.06 8.07
CA GLY A 547 -16.60 -3.90 7.77
C GLY A 547 -17.81 -3.19 7.19
N MET A 548 -18.73 -3.98 6.65
CA MET A 548 -19.99 -3.53 6.06
C MET A 548 -21.13 -4.47 6.41
N VAL A 549 -22.36 -3.96 6.30
CA VAL A 549 -23.53 -4.78 6.04
C VAL A 549 -23.68 -4.87 4.52
N ASP A 550 -23.51 -6.07 3.97
CA ASP A 550 -23.67 -6.31 2.54
C ASP A 550 -25.13 -6.10 2.11
N LEU A 551 -25.37 -5.10 1.25
CA LEU A 551 -26.71 -4.81 0.74
C LEU A 551 -27.26 -5.90 -0.18
N LYS A 552 -26.39 -6.75 -0.76
CA LYS A 552 -26.80 -7.85 -1.63
C LYS A 552 -27.34 -9.04 -0.84
N THR A 553 -26.71 -9.38 0.30
CA THR A 553 -27.02 -10.61 1.06
C THR A 553 -27.48 -10.40 2.50
N GLY A 554 -27.32 -9.19 3.05
CA GLY A 554 -27.57 -8.88 4.47
C GLY A 554 -26.52 -9.43 5.44
N ARG A 555 -25.46 -10.08 4.93
CA ARG A 555 -24.34 -10.55 5.75
C ARG A 555 -23.53 -9.38 6.28
N ARG A 556 -22.92 -9.56 7.45
CA ARG A 556 -21.92 -8.64 7.98
C ARG A 556 -20.58 -9.18 7.57
N ILE A 557 -19.84 -8.38 6.80
CA ILE A 557 -18.55 -8.78 6.25
C ILE A 557 -17.49 -7.88 6.86
N ILE A 558 -16.44 -8.47 7.40
CA ILE A 558 -15.27 -7.76 7.90
C ILE A 558 -14.05 -8.02 7.03
N PHE A 559 -13.14 -7.06 7.05
CA PHE A 559 -11.87 -7.06 6.34
C PHE A 559 -10.78 -6.61 7.32
N THR A 560 -9.56 -7.06 7.09
CA THR A 560 -8.38 -6.72 7.91
C THR A 560 -7.14 -6.66 7.05
N ILE A 561 -6.11 -6.00 7.57
CA ILE A 561 -4.75 -6.25 7.10
C ILE A 561 -4.28 -7.63 7.60
N ALA A 562 -3.41 -8.26 6.82
CA ALA A 562 -2.55 -9.35 7.22
C ALA A 562 -1.09 -8.86 7.19
N GLN A 563 -0.59 -8.39 8.33
CA GLN A 563 0.76 -7.83 8.43
C GLN A 563 1.83 -8.89 8.10
N GLY A 564 2.94 -8.41 7.56
CA GLY A 564 4.14 -9.21 7.24
C GLY A 564 5.16 -9.16 8.37
N ASP A 565 6.07 -10.14 8.40
CA ASP A 565 7.17 -10.22 9.39
C ASP A 565 8.55 -9.96 8.78
N ARG A 566 8.57 -9.46 7.55
CA ARG A 566 9.81 -9.25 6.80
C ARG A 566 10.54 -8.01 7.31
N THR A 567 11.86 -8.06 7.23
CA THR A 567 12.66 -6.87 7.46
C THR A 567 12.53 -5.91 6.27
N PRO A 568 12.81 -4.61 6.47
CA PRO A 568 12.86 -3.63 5.39
C PRO A 568 13.72 -4.05 4.19
N GLU A 569 14.83 -4.77 4.40
CA GLU A 569 15.68 -5.28 3.32
C GLU A 569 14.97 -6.35 2.47
N LEU A 570 14.25 -7.27 3.10
CA LEU A 570 13.49 -8.31 2.39
C LEU A 570 12.25 -7.71 1.71
N GLU A 571 11.63 -6.68 2.30
CA GLU A 571 10.57 -5.90 1.66
C GLU A 571 11.09 -5.15 0.43
N TYR A 572 12.28 -4.54 0.51
CA TYR A 572 12.94 -3.94 -0.64
C TYR A 572 13.14 -4.95 -1.77
N GLN A 573 13.70 -6.12 -1.46
CA GLN A 573 14.00 -7.18 -2.42
C GLN A 573 12.74 -7.84 -3.01
N SER A 574 11.64 -7.89 -2.26
CA SER A 574 10.37 -8.43 -2.73
C SER A 574 9.52 -7.40 -3.47
N GLY A 575 9.70 -6.11 -3.19
CA GLY A 575 8.97 -5.01 -3.81
C GLY A 575 7.50 -4.88 -3.40
N TRP A 576 7.10 -5.56 -2.33
CA TRP A 576 5.77 -5.43 -1.73
C TRP A 576 5.84 -5.62 -0.21
N ALA A 577 4.88 -5.04 0.51
CA ALA A 577 4.70 -5.23 1.94
C ALA A 577 3.21 -5.37 2.25
N HIS A 578 2.90 -6.38 3.06
CA HIS A 578 1.56 -6.72 3.56
C HIS A 578 0.54 -7.12 2.48
N ASN A 579 -0.63 -7.57 2.93
CA ASN A 579 -1.79 -7.91 2.11
C ASN A 579 -3.06 -7.79 2.98
N GLY A 580 -4.25 -7.90 2.39
CA GLY A 580 -5.48 -8.08 3.16
C GLY A 580 -5.63 -9.52 3.65
N GLY A 581 -6.36 -9.71 4.75
CA GLY A 581 -6.90 -11.01 5.14
C GLY A 581 -8.06 -11.43 4.23
N LEU A 582 -8.57 -12.66 4.40
CA LEU A 582 -9.79 -13.08 3.70
C LEU A 582 -11.02 -12.28 4.18
N PRO A 583 -12.00 -11.97 3.30
CA PRO A 583 -13.26 -11.41 3.74
C PRO A 583 -14.02 -12.42 4.62
N LEU A 584 -14.44 -11.99 5.82
CA LEU A 584 -15.11 -12.87 6.79
C LEU A 584 -16.55 -12.45 7.04
N SER A 585 -17.46 -13.41 6.96
CA SER A 585 -18.82 -13.27 7.46
C SER A 585 -18.83 -13.43 8.99
N VAL A 586 -19.41 -12.45 9.68
CA VAL A 586 -19.63 -12.50 11.14
C VAL A 586 -21.11 -12.56 11.49
N TYR A 587 -21.46 -13.37 12.49
CA TYR A 587 -22.84 -13.59 12.89
C TYR A 587 -22.96 -13.92 14.39
N LEU A 588 -24.15 -13.69 14.97
CA LEU A 588 -24.43 -14.14 16.33
C LEU A 588 -24.79 -15.61 16.31
N ARG A 589 -24.05 -16.43 17.05
CA ARG A 589 -24.36 -17.85 17.21
C ARG A 589 -25.50 -18.03 18.20
N GLU A 590 -26.12 -19.19 18.10
CA GLU A 590 -27.18 -19.63 19.02
C GLU A 590 -26.76 -19.71 20.49
N ASP A 591 -25.47 -19.87 20.79
CA ASP A 591 -24.92 -19.89 22.15
C ASP A 591 -24.51 -18.49 22.64
N GLY A 592 -24.76 -17.45 21.86
CA GLY A 592 -24.43 -16.05 22.17
C GLY A 592 -22.99 -15.64 21.83
N ARG A 593 -22.16 -16.56 21.32
CA ARG A 593 -20.79 -16.24 20.88
C ARG A 593 -20.77 -15.66 19.47
N LEU A 594 -19.67 -15.00 19.12
CA LEU A 594 -19.42 -14.57 17.75
C LEU A 594 -19.12 -15.79 16.87
N GLY A 595 -19.83 -15.90 15.76
CA GLY A 595 -19.52 -16.81 14.66
C GLY A 595 -18.69 -16.09 13.61
N ILE A 596 -17.64 -16.73 13.13
CA ILE A 596 -16.78 -16.20 12.06
C ILE A 596 -16.55 -17.29 11.01
N GLU A 597 -16.74 -16.95 9.74
CA GLU A 597 -16.49 -17.87 8.62
C GLU A 597 -16.00 -17.08 7.39
N PRO A 598 -15.05 -17.60 6.61
CA PRO A 598 -14.71 -17.04 5.31
C PRO A 598 -15.94 -17.00 4.41
N ILE A 599 -16.05 -15.96 3.58
CA ILE A 599 -17.19 -15.83 2.67
C ILE A 599 -17.30 -17.06 1.74
N GLN A 600 -18.53 -17.52 1.50
CA GLN A 600 -18.78 -18.70 0.68
C GLN A 600 -18.30 -18.54 -0.78
N GLU A 601 -18.20 -17.31 -1.26
CA GLU A 601 -17.80 -16.96 -2.63
C GLU A 601 -16.38 -17.45 -2.96
N LEU A 602 -15.50 -17.58 -1.96
CA LEU A 602 -14.14 -18.14 -2.13
C LEU A 602 -14.16 -19.55 -2.73
N GLN A 603 -15.26 -20.30 -2.59
CA GLN A 603 -15.40 -21.62 -3.20
C GLN A 603 -15.32 -21.58 -4.74
N SER A 604 -15.56 -20.41 -5.36
CA SER A 604 -15.39 -20.21 -6.81
C SER A 604 -13.93 -20.38 -7.26
N LEU A 605 -12.97 -20.20 -6.35
CA LEU A 605 -11.54 -20.38 -6.61
C LEU A 605 -11.09 -21.84 -6.56
N ARG A 606 -11.93 -22.77 -6.06
CA ARG A 606 -11.56 -24.19 -5.97
C ARG A 606 -11.20 -24.74 -7.35
N GLY A 607 -10.00 -25.29 -7.44
CA GLY A 607 -9.49 -26.08 -8.54
C GLY A 607 -9.69 -27.57 -8.30
N GLU A 608 -8.66 -28.35 -8.62
CA GLU A 608 -8.67 -29.81 -8.43
C GLU A 608 -8.84 -30.16 -6.95
N LYS A 609 -9.78 -31.06 -6.63
CA LYS A 609 -9.86 -31.67 -5.31
C LYS A 609 -8.77 -32.75 -5.21
N ARG A 610 -7.63 -32.39 -4.61
CA ARG A 610 -6.45 -33.26 -4.43
C ARG A 610 -6.71 -34.45 -3.51
N LEU A 611 -7.54 -34.25 -2.49
CA LEU A 611 -7.79 -35.28 -1.49
C LEU A 611 -9.21 -35.18 -0.93
N SER A 612 -9.80 -36.34 -0.67
CA SER A 612 -11.03 -36.49 0.13
C SER A 612 -10.96 -37.82 0.86
N LEU A 613 -10.99 -37.79 2.19
CA LEU A 613 -11.02 -38.98 3.03
C LEU A 613 -11.91 -38.77 4.25
N ARG A 614 -12.39 -39.89 4.80
CA ARG A 614 -13.21 -39.94 6.02
C ARG A 614 -12.80 -41.12 6.87
N ASP A 615 -12.98 -40.96 8.17
CA ASP A 615 -12.86 -42.00 9.20
C ASP A 615 -11.55 -42.80 9.07
N LYS A 616 -10.42 -42.08 9.03
CA LYS A 616 -9.07 -42.66 8.92
C LYS A 616 -8.28 -42.51 10.20
N SER A 617 -7.47 -43.52 10.51
CA SER A 617 -6.41 -43.34 11.51
C SER A 617 -5.39 -42.31 11.02
N LEU A 618 -4.64 -41.71 11.95
CA LEU A 618 -3.54 -40.79 11.65
C LEU A 618 -2.58 -41.33 10.58
N ALA A 619 -2.18 -42.60 10.70
CA ALA A 619 -1.24 -43.23 9.77
C ALA A 619 -1.83 -43.40 8.35
N GLU A 620 -3.09 -43.80 8.24
CA GLU A 620 -3.78 -43.95 6.95
C GLU A 620 -4.01 -42.60 6.27
N ALA A 621 -4.39 -41.57 7.02
CA ALA A 621 -4.56 -40.21 6.50
C ALA A 621 -3.23 -39.68 5.95
N ASN A 622 -2.14 -39.80 6.72
CA ASN A 622 -0.82 -39.35 6.30
C ASN A 622 -0.23 -40.15 5.13
N ALA A 623 -0.56 -41.44 4.99
CA ALA A 623 -0.14 -42.20 3.82
C ALA A 623 -0.72 -41.63 2.51
N ARG A 624 -1.94 -41.08 2.55
CA ARG A 624 -2.58 -40.43 1.39
C ARG A 624 -2.11 -38.99 1.21
N LEU A 625 -1.88 -38.26 2.29
CA LEU A 625 -1.40 -36.87 2.23
C LEU A 625 0.00 -36.71 1.62
N ARG A 626 0.86 -37.73 1.67
CA ARG A 626 2.20 -37.69 1.05
C ARG A 626 2.20 -37.38 -0.44
N GLU A 627 1.10 -37.66 -1.13
CA GLU A 627 0.93 -37.39 -2.57
C GLU A 627 0.41 -35.97 -2.84
N VAL A 628 -0.01 -35.23 -1.81
CA VAL A 628 -0.52 -33.86 -1.93
C VAL A 628 0.63 -32.88 -1.73
N GLN A 629 0.87 -32.04 -2.73
CA GLN A 629 1.83 -30.94 -2.69
C GLN A 629 1.17 -29.68 -3.21
N GLY A 630 1.37 -28.56 -2.52
CA GLY A 630 0.91 -27.25 -2.98
C GLY A 630 1.13 -26.14 -1.94
N ASP A 631 1.12 -24.92 -2.43
CA ASP A 631 1.20 -23.69 -1.63
C ASP A 631 0.02 -22.74 -1.81
N MET A 632 -0.97 -23.13 -2.61
CA MET A 632 -2.24 -22.43 -2.79
C MET A 632 -3.38 -23.43 -2.59
N LEU A 633 -3.82 -23.62 -1.34
CA LEU A 633 -4.72 -24.70 -0.95
C LEU A 633 -5.85 -24.21 -0.03
N GLU A 634 -7.03 -24.79 -0.22
CA GLU A 634 -8.08 -24.83 0.79
C GLU A 634 -8.10 -26.22 1.44
N ILE A 635 -8.09 -26.27 2.77
CA ILE A 635 -8.06 -27.51 3.55
C ILE A 635 -9.22 -27.50 4.54
N ARG A 636 -10.04 -28.54 4.53
CA ARG A 636 -11.07 -28.75 5.56
C ARG A 636 -10.74 -30.03 6.31
N LEU A 637 -10.48 -29.91 7.61
CA LEU A 637 -10.00 -30.98 8.47
C LEU A 637 -10.88 -31.07 9.72
N GLU A 638 -11.36 -32.27 10.02
CA GLU A 638 -12.01 -32.59 11.28
C GLU A 638 -11.27 -33.73 11.98
N ILE A 639 -10.88 -33.50 13.23
CA ILE A 639 -10.18 -34.46 14.07
C ILE A 639 -11.02 -34.77 15.32
N GLU A 640 -11.27 -36.06 15.52
CA GLU A 640 -11.70 -36.61 16.79
C GLU A 640 -10.46 -37.02 17.60
N PRO A 641 -10.23 -36.45 18.79
CA PRO A 641 -8.95 -36.54 19.48
C PRO A 641 -8.59 -37.92 20.01
N GLY A 642 -9.54 -38.84 20.21
CA GLY A 642 -9.24 -40.14 20.82
C GLY A 642 -8.52 -39.99 22.17
N SER A 643 -7.27 -40.44 22.25
CA SER A 643 -6.41 -40.23 23.43
C SER A 643 -5.41 -39.07 23.28
N ALA A 644 -5.30 -38.49 22.09
CA ALA A 644 -4.45 -37.33 21.82
C ALA A 644 -4.92 -36.10 22.61
N ARG A 645 -3.95 -35.31 23.07
CA ARG A 645 -4.17 -34.04 23.77
C ARG A 645 -3.71 -32.85 22.96
N LYS A 646 -2.75 -33.05 22.06
CA LYS A 646 -2.32 -32.05 21.08
C LYS A 646 -2.42 -32.63 19.69
N PHE A 647 -3.11 -31.94 18.80
CA PHE A 647 -3.38 -32.45 17.46
C PHE A 647 -3.73 -31.33 16.48
N GLY A 648 -3.42 -31.54 15.21
CA GLY A 648 -3.58 -30.53 14.17
C GLY A 648 -2.96 -30.94 12.84
N ILE A 649 -2.35 -29.98 12.15
CA ILE A 649 -1.79 -30.16 10.82
C ILE A 649 -0.54 -29.30 10.62
N LYS A 650 0.44 -29.86 9.92
CA LYS A 650 1.60 -29.16 9.41
C LYS A 650 1.37 -28.75 7.97
N VAL A 651 1.77 -27.51 7.65
CA VAL A 651 1.75 -26.94 6.31
C VAL A 651 3.14 -26.47 5.91
N ARG A 652 3.35 -26.23 4.61
CA ARG A 652 4.64 -25.79 4.04
C ARG A 652 5.80 -26.67 4.52
N ARG A 653 5.59 -27.99 4.55
CA ARG A 653 6.57 -28.96 5.05
C ARG A 653 7.52 -29.40 3.94
N THR A 654 8.82 -29.36 4.17
CA THR A 654 9.82 -29.96 3.25
C THR A 654 9.81 -31.49 3.37
N PRO A 655 10.23 -32.25 2.33
CA PRO A 655 10.24 -33.71 2.39
C PRO A 655 10.98 -34.28 3.61
N ASP A 656 12.09 -33.66 3.99
CA ASP A 656 12.93 -34.02 5.15
C ASP A 656 12.44 -33.44 6.49
N GLY A 657 11.43 -32.56 6.49
CA GLY A 657 10.88 -31.92 7.69
C GLY A 657 11.81 -30.88 8.34
N VAL A 658 12.78 -30.37 7.60
CA VAL A 658 13.67 -29.28 8.05
C VAL A 658 12.90 -27.96 8.14
N GLU A 659 12.05 -27.65 7.16
CA GLU A 659 11.09 -26.55 7.26
C GLU A 659 9.67 -27.10 7.39
N GLU A 660 8.91 -26.60 8.36
CA GLU A 660 7.48 -26.89 8.58
C GLU A 660 6.83 -25.81 9.44
N THR A 661 5.53 -25.60 9.27
CA THR A 661 4.71 -24.80 10.18
C THR A 661 3.60 -25.66 10.76
N LEU A 662 3.51 -25.78 12.08
CA LEU A 662 2.56 -26.66 12.75
C LEU A 662 1.42 -25.84 13.37
N LEU A 663 0.21 -25.98 12.84
CA LEU A 663 -1.03 -25.49 13.46
C LEU A 663 -1.65 -26.62 14.29
N TYR A 664 -1.96 -26.38 15.56
CA TYR A 664 -2.50 -27.41 16.44
C TYR A 664 -3.38 -26.85 17.55
N TYR A 665 -4.25 -27.71 18.06
CA TYR A 665 -5.03 -27.46 19.27
C TYR A 665 -4.39 -28.18 20.46
N ASP A 666 -4.24 -27.48 21.58
CA ASP A 666 -3.86 -28.06 22.87
C ASP A 666 -5.09 -28.17 23.77
N ALA A 667 -5.64 -29.38 23.88
CA ALA A 667 -6.82 -29.65 24.70
C ALA A 667 -6.57 -29.52 26.21
N ASN A 668 -5.31 -29.52 26.67
CA ASN A 668 -5.00 -29.32 28.09
C ASN A 668 -5.17 -27.85 28.48
N GLN A 669 -4.89 -26.93 27.54
CA GLN A 669 -4.93 -25.49 27.76
C GLN A 669 -6.15 -24.82 27.10
N SER A 670 -6.88 -25.56 26.25
CA SER A 670 -7.95 -25.01 25.39
C SER A 670 -7.43 -23.87 24.52
N MET A 671 -6.34 -24.13 23.79
CA MET A 671 -5.67 -23.14 22.94
C MET A 671 -5.50 -23.63 21.51
N LEU A 672 -5.77 -22.76 20.55
CA LEU A 672 -5.36 -22.90 19.16
C LEU A 672 -4.01 -22.20 18.99
N LEU A 673 -3.01 -22.92 18.47
CA LEU A 673 -1.61 -22.49 18.44
C LEU A 673 -1.01 -22.75 17.05
N VAL A 674 -0.04 -21.92 16.66
CA VAL A 674 0.86 -22.19 15.54
C VAL A 674 2.31 -22.12 15.99
N ASP A 675 3.09 -23.15 15.66
CA ASP A 675 4.53 -23.21 15.86
C ASP A 675 5.24 -22.92 14.54
N ARG A 676 5.97 -21.80 14.52
CA ARG A 676 6.73 -21.28 13.38
C ARG A 676 8.24 -21.41 13.58
N THR A 677 8.70 -22.09 14.63
CA THR A 677 10.14 -22.23 14.94
C THR A 677 10.94 -22.93 13.84
N LYS A 678 10.26 -23.64 12.93
CA LYS A 678 10.86 -24.28 11.76
C LYS A 678 10.27 -23.76 10.45
N THR A 679 9.57 -22.63 10.42
CA THR A 679 8.90 -22.17 9.19
C THR A 679 9.89 -21.80 8.09
N THR A 680 11.09 -21.35 8.47
CA THR A 680 12.12 -20.90 7.53
C THR A 680 13.54 -21.17 8.06
N GLN A 681 14.47 -21.42 7.14
CA GLN A 681 15.92 -21.43 7.35
C GLN A 681 16.59 -20.18 6.74
N HIS A 682 15.81 -19.23 6.21
CA HIS A 682 16.36 -18.02 5.62
C HIS A 682 17.01 -17.14 6.69
N PRO A 683 18.32 -16.81 6.58
CA PRO A 683 19.03 -16.11 7.66
C PRO A 683 18.57 -14.67 7.88
N GLY A 684 17.90 -14.06 6.90
CA GLY A 684 17.33 -12.71 7.00
C GLY A 684 15.88 -12.67 7.51
N GLU A 685 15.17 -13.80 7.56
CA GLU A 685 13.77 -13.83 8.01
C GLU A 685 13.71 -13.97 9.54
N SER A 686 12.90 -13.13 10.19
CA SER A 686 12.68 -13.17 11.66
C SER A 686 11.45 -13.97 12.09
N CYS A 687 10.69 -14.49 11.12
CA CYS A 687 9.48 -15.26 11.36
C CYS A 687 9.77 -16.52 12.19
N GLY A 688 9.19 -16.63 13.38
CA GLY A 688 9.47 -17.73 14.32
C GLY A 688 8.56 -17.75 15.54
N GLY A 689 8.92 -18.57 16.54
CA GLY A 689 8.19 -18.67 17.80
C GLY A 689 6.89 -19.46 17.72
N VAL A 690 6.16 -19.49 18.84
CA VAL A 690 4.82 -20.09 18.96
C VAL A 690 3.86 -18.98 19.35
N GLN A 691 2.78 -18.84 18.59
CA GLN A 691 1.71 -17.88 18.87
C GLN A 691 0.36 -18.59 18.90
N GLY A 692 -0.67 -17.92 19.41
CA GLY A 692 -2.01 -18.48 19.52
C GLY A 692 -2.75 -18.01 20.77
N GLY A 693 -3.93 -18.58 20.99
CA GLY A 693 -4.80 -18.12 22.05
C GLY A 693 -5.97 -19.04 22.33
N LYS A 694 -6.82 -18.59 23.25
CA LYS A 694 -7.90 -19.40 23.82
C LYS A 694 -8.96 -19.77 22.79
N LEU A 695 -9.26 -21.06 22.71
CA LEU A 695 -10.37 -21.64 21.95
C LEU A 695 -11.04 -22.73 22.80
N GLU A 696 -12.28 -22.50 23.21
CA GLU A 696 -13.01 -23.46 24.05
C GLU A 696 -13.86 -24.41 23.20
N LEU A 697 -13.52 -25.69 23.23
CA LEU A 697 -14.23 -26.79 22.54
C LEU A 697 -14.71 -27.84 23.55
N PRO A 698 -15.85 -27.62 24.25
CA PRO A 698 -16.31 -28.52 25.32
C PRO A 698 -16.84 -29.85 24.77
N GLY A 699 -15.93 -30.80 24.52
CA GLY A 699 -16.26 -32.13 24.00
C GLY A 699 -16.56 -32.17 22.51
N GLU A 700 -16.23 -31.09 21.78
CA GLU A 700 -16.37 -31.02 20.32
C GLU A 700 -15.10 -31.50 19.60
N ASN A 701 -15.28 -32.05 18.41
CA ASN A 701 -14.17 -32.28 17.48
C ASN A 701 -13.54 -30.95 17.08
N LEU A 702 -12.23 -30.95 16.85
CA LEU A 702 -11.58 -29.80 16.21
C LEU A 702 -11.94 -29.81 14.73
N LYS A 703 -12.55 -28.71 14.28
CA LYS A 703 -12.82 -28.47 12.86
C LYS A 703 -11.99 -27.28 12.42
N LEU A 704 -11.07 -27.50 11.49
CA LEU A 704 -10.27 -26.47 10.89
C LEU A 704 -10.68 -26.28 9.43
N HIS A 705 -10.97 -25.04 9.07
CA HIS A 705 -11.06 -24.61 7.68
C HIS A 705 -9.84 -23.71 7.42
N LEU A 706 -8.84 -24.24 6.73
CA LEU A 706 -7.58 -23.55 6.48
C LEU A 706 -7.50 -23.07 5.04
N TYR A 707 -6.90 -21.90 4.87
CA TYR A 707 -6.50 -21.33 3.61
C TYR A 707 -4.98 -21.11 3.66
N LEU A 708 -4.26 -21.74 2.73
CA LEU A 708 -2.82 -21.60 2.55
C LEU A 708 -2.55 -20.88 1.23
N ASP A 709 -2.06 -19.65 1.27
CA ASP A 709 -1.81 -18.83 0.08
C ASP A 709 -0.38 -18.29 0.07
N ARG A 710 0.53 -19.10 -0.43
CA ARG A 710 1.97 -18.88 -0.43
C ARG A 710 2.50 -18.61 0.99
N SER A 711 2.66 -17.34 1.37
CA SER A 711 3.09 -16.95 2.72
C SER A 711 1.98 -16.76 3.73
N MET A 712 0.71 -16.82 3.32
CA MET A 712 -0.43 -16.69 4.22
C MET A 712 -0.92 -18.05 4.70
N VAL A 713 -1.16 -18.16 6.00
CA VAL A 713 -1.90 -19.27 6.62
C VAL A 713 -3.01 -18.66 7.47
N GLU A 714 -4.25 -18.89 7.07
CA GLU A 714 -5.42 -18.52 7.86
C GLU A 714 -6.21 -19.78 8.22
N ALA A 715 -6.50 -19.97 9.49
CA ALA A 715 -7.24 -21.12 9.98
C ALA A 715 -8.45 -20.71 10.80
N TYR A 716 -9.62 -21.19 10.41
CA TYR A 716 -10.90 -20.93 11.05
C TYR A 716 -11.34 -22.15 11.83
N ALA A 717 -11.30 -22.05 13.16
CA ALA A 717 -11.54 -23.17 14.06
C ALA A 717 -12.98 -23.15 14.59
N ASN A 718 -13.74 -24.21 14.28
CA ASN A 718 -15.13 -24.45 14.71
C ASN A 718 -16.11 -23.28 14.42
N GLY A 719 -15.74 -22.37 13.53
CA GLY A 719 -16.48 -21.12 13.26
C GLY A 719 -16.52 -20.17 14.45
N LEU A 720 -15.52 -20.19 15.33
CA LEU A 720 -15.45 -19.42 16.58
C LEU A 720 -14.27 -18.46 16.67
N LYS A 721 -13.09 -18.89 16.20
CA LYS A 721 -11.85 -18.11 16.22
C LYS A 721 -11.10 -18.33 14.92
N SER A 722 -10.37 -17.31 14.48
CA SER A 722 -9.35 -17.46 13.44
C SER A 722 -7.95 -17.50 14.05
N LEU A 723 -7.00 -18.02 13.30
CA LEU A 723 -5.59 -17.82 13.52
C LEU A 723 -4.97 -17.46 12.19
N THR A 724 -4.52 -16.21 12.07
CA THR A 724 -3.82 -15.69 10.90
C THR A 724 -2.33 -15.65 11.16
N THR A 725 -1.52 -16.12 10.22
CA THR A 725 -0.06 -16.04 10.34
C THR A 725 0.67 -16.00 9.02
N ARG A 726 1.94 -15.57 9.08
CA ARG A 726 2.86 -15.52 7.95
C ARG A 726 3.90 -16.63 8.03
N VAL A 727 4.24 -17.18 6.86
CA VAL A 727 5.25 -18.23 6.68
C VAL A 727 6.12 -17.92 5.45
N TYR A 728 7.44 -17.92 5.60
CA TYR A 728 8.37 -17.58 4.52
C TYR A 728 9.43 -18.68 4.31
N PRO A 729 9.03 -19.91 3.94
CA PRO A 729 9.98 -21.00 3.77
C PRO A 729 11.04 -20.64 2.72
N SER A 730 12.30 -20.94 3.04
CA SER A 730 13.43 -20.62 2.17
C SER A 730 13.54 -21.59 0.99
N ARG A 731 13.05 -22.83 1.16
CA ARG A 731 13.12 -23.87 0.14
C ARG A 731 11.85 -23.93 -0.72
N LYS A 732 12.04 -24.01 -2.04
CA LYS A 732 10.94 -24.12 -3.01
C LYS A 732 10.17 -25.46 -2.91
N ASP A 733 10.74 -26.50 -2.28
CA ASP A 733 10.10 -27.81 -2.10
C ASP A 733 9.32 -27.95 -0.78
N ALA A 734 9.17 -26.86 -0.02
CA ALA A 734 8.35 -26.78 1.19
C ALA A 734 6.84 -26.76 0.85
N MET A 735 6.33 -27.85 0.27
CA MET A 735 4.98 -27.96 -0.32
C MET A 735 4.10 -29.04 0.33
N GLY A 736 4.65 -29.77 1.30
CA GLY A 736 3.97 -30.91 1.92
C GLY A 736 3.00 -30.54 3.04
N LEU A 737 2.09 -31.47 3.31
CA LEU A 737 1.14 -31.46 4.41
C LEU A 737 1.30 -32.71 5.29
N GLU A 738 1.03 -32.61 6.59
CA GLU A 738 1.02 -33.75 7.51
C GLU A 738 0.00 -33.50 8.63
N VAL A 739 -1.00 -34.37 8.80
CA VAL A 739 -1.81 -34.35 10.02
C VAL A 739 -0.93 -34.81 11.18
N TRP A 740 -1.02 -34.14 12.32
CA TRP A 740 -0.15 -34.38 13.46
C TRP A 740 -0.97 -34.60 14.74
N GLY A 741 -0.47 -35.46 15.63
CA GLY A 741 -1.05 -35.72 16.94
C GLY A 741 0.00 -36.33 17.89
N ASP A 742 -0.11 -36.04 19.17
CA ASP A 742 0.77 -36.59 20.21
C ASP A 742 0.44 -38.05 20.61
N ASP A 743 -0.76 -38.52 20.29
CA ASP A 743 -1.21 -39.90 20.46
C ASP A 743 -2.28 -40.27 19.40
N LYS A 744 -3.01 -41.37 19.60
CA LYS A 744 -4.05 -41.88 18.71
C LYS A 744 -5.22 -40.89 18.60
N LEU A 745 -5.51 -40.53 17.35
CA LEU A 745 -6.65 -39.74 16.92
C LEU A 745 -7.30 -40.36 15.67
N THR A 746 -8.51 -39.91 15.37
CA THR A 746 -9.21 -40.23 14.12
C THR A 746 -9.38 -38.95 13.30
N VAL A 747 -8.97 -39.01 12.04
CA VAL A 747 -9.31 -37.99 11.04
C VAL A 747 -10.70 -38.31 10.50
N THR A 748 -11.71 -37.69 11.10
CA THR A 748 -13.13 -37.88 10.75
C THR A 748 -13.40 -37.40 9.32
N SER A 749 -12.82 -36.27 8.92
CA SER A 749 -12.83 -35.83 7.53
C SER A 749 -11.60 -35.00 7.18
N LEU A 750 -11.12 -35.14 5.94
CA LEU A 750 -10.10 -34.28 5.35
C LEU A 750 -10.39 -34.09 3.87
N GLU A 751 -10.52 -32.85 3.44
CA GLU A 751 -10.65 -32.44 2.05
C GLU A 751 -9.61 -31.37 1.72
N VAL A 752 -8.97 -31.49 0.56
CA VAL A 752 -7.96 -30.53 0.08
C VAL A 752 -8.27 -30.17 -1.36
N TRP A 753 -8.30 -28.87 -1.66
CA TRP A 753 -8.44 -28.33 -3.01
C TRP A 753 -7.26 -27.43 -3.34
N ASP A 754 -6.83 -27.46 -4.60
CA ASP A 754 -6.07 -26.35 -5.16
C ASP A 754 -6.93 -25.09 -5.19
N MET A 755 -6.32 -23.93 -5.04
CA MET A 755 -6.98 -22.63 -5.16
C MET A 755 -6.42 -21.86 -6.35
N LYS A 756 -7.30 -21.19 -7.09
CA LYS A 756 -6.95 -20.30 -8.20
C LYS A 756 -6.65 -18.89 -7.69
N PRO A 757 -5.83 -18.10 -8.41
CA PRO A 757 -5.62 -16.69 -8.08
C PRO A 757 -6.90 -15.87 -8.25
N ILE A 758 -7.02 -14.77 -7.49
CA ILE A 758 -8.11 -13.79 -7.65
C ILE A 758 -7.87 -12.82 -8.80
N TRP A 759 -6.63 -12.72 -9.26
CA TRP A 759 -6.21 -11.88 -10.38
C TRP A 759 -6.34 -12.69 -11.68
N GLN A 760 -7.20 -12.25 -12.60
CA GLN A 760 -7.43 -12.94 -13.87
C GLN A 760 -6.37 -12.56 -14.91
N GLU A 761 -6.08 -13.45 -15.86
CA GLU A 761 -5.21 -13.13 -16.99
C GLU A 761 -5.82 -11.97 -17.80
N GLY A 762 -5.11 -10.84 -17.90
CA GLY A 762 -5.57 -9.64 -18.60
C GLY A 762 -6.36 -8.64 -17.75
N SER A 763 -6.54 -8.88 -16.44
CA SER A 763 -7.07 -7.88 -15.49
C SER A 763 -5.99 -6.96 -14.90
N ALA A 764 -4.75 -7.04 -15.43
CA ALA A 764 -3.57 -6.32 -14.96
C ALA A 764 -3.51 -4.89 -15.48
#